data_AF-A0A3B8QMZ0-F1
#
_entry.id   AF-A0A3B8QMZ0-F1
#
_cell.length_a   1.000
_cell.length_b   1.000
_cell.length_c   1.000
_cell.angle_alpha   90.00
_cell.angle_beta   90.00
_cell.angle_gamma   90.00
#
_symmetry.space_group_name_H-M   'P 1'
#
loop_
_entity.id
_entity.type
_entity.pdbx_description
1 polymer ?
#
loop_
_entity_poly.entity_id
_entity_poly.type
_entity_poly.pdbx_seq_one_letter_code
_entity_poly.pdbx_strand_id
1 'polypeptide(L)'
;SQDSEGYEAFERVIAAINELDNPTYYAFSGSSEGPSARQASFLTEVTLEPRESTLRRAALLLQGRMPTSEEREAVDSDDELRKSLLDLMQGEAFREFVVTGVNDRLLIEGADTPLDINFPMWFKLYNRKVQYALDEDPNNDFTLNNQLRDPIRRAGGELFAYVIENNKPYSEVLTADYMMMNTFLNQWLEGSANFGVDESPSVYKPSRIGGYYPRSSLNRLVERVNSNSTYELTGPPMANYPHAGILGDFGFLGRYPTTATNRNRARARWAFYHFLGIDIEKSSQRPTDEASLSDRNNPTMNNPNCTVCHALLDPVAGAFQNWDEFNHFRNGGSDALDRFYKNPEDGTRSLYQYGDLWYRDMRSPGLFDKKIEERDATLRDLAELIVDDPAFLSATAKFWWPSVFGKPLLDKPAVESDQGYASKYAAYQAQQDSIDEFAAVLAKRMSAKDMLVEMIMSPWFSGESVTSYAFNEAQYEAQFGSKQLLTPEQLGRKTRALTGVSWRSNRRPSGEMYSAYETFSVLLGGIDSEAVTSRATELTPTMTSILMTHATESACPAVVRQFAKPIEERTLFSFVEESTLPLLHGAQSFTVLSEELGDWKTQSFAAEANAGAKTIAIKFTNPYCDYDGTKCLDQRLLFVDSITVTSPSGKVDSFKGNDSRFRSSINSNGYQDCYGESQGYSKCYNGTLSLDLDTQEVGRYQIEASLSGQLAPSRNGYLEVVMSIESNENLLTTTTPNATAIRNQIGKLFEVLHGADFGANSEAVAQVYEIFAAALSKASEAHNGMFYQCVLYRDGLIYDDNLSQSELDTFRYVNPGEDWFQENWDAKKVFEDAFRADPYGSKYAWTAVMM
;
A
#
# COMPACT_ATOMS: atom_id res chain seq x y z
N SER A 1 46.07 -28.24 -17.66
CA SER A 1 46.74 -29.44 -18.19
C SER A 1 45.66 -30.48 -18.40
N GLN A 2 45.69 -31.27 -19.49
CA GLN A 2 44.78 -32.41 -19.65
C GLN A 2 44.98 -33.45 -18.53
N ASP A 3 46.12 -33.43 -17.85
CA ASP A 3 46.43 -34.31 -16.71
C ASP A 3 46.18 -33.64 -15.35
N SER A 4 45.36 -32.58 -15.29
CA SER A 4 45.01 -31.95 -14.00
C SER A 4 43.76 -32.58 -13.40
N GLU A 5 43.71 -32.74 -12.08
CA GLU A 5 42.52 -33.21 -11.36
C GLU A 5 41.25 -32.42 -11.70
N GLY A 6 41.38 -31.12 -12.00
CA GLY A 6 40.27 -30.29 -12.44
C GLY A 6 39.74 -30.65 -13.84
N TYR A 7 40.60 -31.14 -14.73
CA TYR A 7 40.21 -31.62 -16.06
C TYR A 7 39.57 -33.01 -15.98
N GLU A 8 40.09 -33.91 -15.14
CA GLU A 8 39.47 -35.23 -14.87
C GLU A 8 38.14 -35.12 -14.13
N ALA A 9 37.96 -34.09 -13.29
CA ALA A 9 36.66 -33.78 -12.69
C ALA A 9 35.66 -33.28 -13.74
N PHE A 10 36.11 -32.45 -14.69
CA PHE A 10 35.29 -31.98 -15.80
C PHE A 10 34.90 -33.10 -16.79
N GLU A 11 35.84 -33.98 -17.14
CA GLU A 11 35.60 -35.18 -17.96
C GLU A 11 34.59 -36.13 -17.30
N ARG A 12 34.66 -36.30 -15.97
CA ARG A 12 33.67 -37.11 -15.23
C ARG A 12 32.27 -36.51 -15.23
N VAL A 13 32.16 -35.18 -15.16
CA VAL A 13 30.87 -34.48 -15.28
C VAL A 13 30.32 -34.60 -16.70
N ILE A 14 31.16 -34.46 -17.74
CA ILE A 14 30.75 -34.64 -19.13
C ILE A 14 30.36 -36.10 -19.42
N ALA A 15 31.06 -37.08 -18.87
CA ALA A 15 30.71 -38.49 -18.99
C ALA A 15 29.37 -38.82 -18.30
N ALA A 16 29.13 -38.24 -17.11
CA ALA A 16 27.86 -38.39 -16.40
C ALA A 16 26.68 -37.71 -17.12
N ILE A 17 26.92 -36.58 -17.80
CA ILE A 17 25.93 -35.91 -18.66
C ILE A 17 25.64 -36.75 -19.91
N ASN A 18 26.66 -37.37 -20.51
CA ASN A 18 26.50 -38.21 -21.70
C ASN A 18 25.87 -39.60 -21.42
N GLU A 19 25.86 -40.07 -20.17
CA GLU A 19 25.11 -41.28 -19.77
C GLU A 19 23.62 -40.99 -19.49
N LEU A 20 23.20 -39.72 -19.39
CA LEU A 20 21.85 -39.32 -18.97
C LEU A 20 20.88 -38.96 -20.09
N ASP A 21 21.29 -38.89 -21.36
CA ASP A 21 20.33 -38.69 -22.45
C ASP A 21 20.69 -39.50 -23.69
N ASN A 22 19.74 -40.33 -24.10
CA ASN A 22 19.65 -40.92 -25.42
C ASN A 22 19.07 -39.83 -26.34
N PRO A 23 19.88 -39.08 -27.13
CA PRO A 23 19.32 -38.10 -28.03
C PRO A 23 18.88 -38.87 -29.25
N THR A 24 17.58 -39.16 -29.32
CA THR A 24 16.98 -39.60 -30.57
C THR A 24 16.97 -38.39 -31.51
N TYR A 25 17.97 -38.31 -32.39
CA TYR A 25 18.01 -37.32 -33.46
C TYR A 25 16.80 -37.50 -34.36
N TYR A 26 15.90 -36.52 -34.39
CA TYR A 26 14.94 -36.37 -35.48
C TYR A 26 15.43 -35.28 -36.43
N ALA A 27 15.94 -35.74 -37.57
CA ALA A 27 16.11 -34.94 -38.75
C ALA A 27 14.73 -34.52 -39.29
N PHE A 28 14.57 -33.24 -39.59
CA PHE A 28 13.40 -32.71 -40.26
C PHE A 28 13.38 -33.17 -41.73
N SER A 29 12.35 -33.94 -42.10
CA SER A 29 11.84 -33.96 -43.47
C SER A 29 10.34 -33.69 -43.40
N GLY A 30 9.91 -32.60 -44.04
CA GLY A 30 8.53 -32.14 -44.00
C GLY A 30 7.52 -33.13 -44.57
N SER A 31 6.36 -33.20 -43.94
CA SER A 31 5.04 -33.23 -44.59
C SER A 31 3.93 -33.27 -43.53
N SER A 32 2.79 -32.75 -43.95
CA SER A 32 1.49 -32.58 -43.32
C SER A 32 0.92 -33.75 -42.49
N GLU A 33 0.03 -33.36 -41.56
CA GLU A 33 -1.05 -34.10 -40.86
C GLU A 33 -0.70 -34.99 -39.64
N GLY A 34 -1.25 -34.58 -38.47
CA GLY A 34 -1.48 -35.45 -37.30
C GLY A 34 -0.89 -34.92 -35.97
N PRO A 35 -1.66 -34.92 -34.86
CA PRO A 35 -1.21 -34.36 -33.58
C PRO A 35 -0.18 -35.28 -32.90
N SER A 36 0.96 -34.73 -32.49
CA SER A 36 1.90 -35.44 -31.62
C SER A 36 1.49 -35.30 -30.15
N ALA A 37 1.73 -36.36 -29.38
CA ALA A 37 1.23 -36.53 -28.02
C ALA A 37 2.01 -35.72 -26.96
N ARG A 38 1.23 -35.00 -26.13
CA ARG A 38 1.53 -34.42 -24.80
C ARG A 38 2.72 -33.46 -24.69
N GLN A 39 2.53 -32.23 -25.18
CA GLN A 39 2.87 -31.09 -24.32
C GLN A 39 1.86 -31.10 -23.17
N ALA A 40 2.30 -31.28 -21.93
CA ALA A 40 1.49 -30.85 -20.79
C ALA A 40 1.13 -29.38 -21.05
N SER A 41 -0.16 -29.03 -21.10
CA SER A 41 -0.52 -27.63 -21.37
C SER A 41 0.03 -26.78 -20.22
N PHE A 42 0.48 -25.57 -20.55
CA PHE A 42 1.10 -24.60 -19.65
C PHE A 42 0.37 -24.46 -18.30
N LEU A 43 -0.96 -24.67 -18.28
CA LEU A 43 -1.83 -24.57 -17.10
C LEU A 43 -2.39 -25.91 -16.59
N THR A 44 -2.24 -27.03 -17.31
CA THR A 44 -2.95 -28.30 -16.99
C THR A 44 -2.52 -28.92 -15.66
N GLU A 45 -1.29 -28.64 -15.21
CA GLU A 45 -0.72 -29.18 -13.97
C GLU A 45 -0.71 -28.16 -12.82
N VAL A 46 -1.35 -27.00 -13.01
CA VAL A 46 -1.43 -25.95 -11.99
C VAL A 46 -2.57 -26.26 -11.03
N THR A 47 -2.25 -26.37 -9.75
CA THR A 47 -3.23 -26.42 -8.67
C THR A 47 -3.51 -24.99 -8.21
N LEU A 48 -4.80 -24.65 -8.15
CA LEU A 48 -5.25 -23.35 -7.67
C LEU A 48 -5.27 -23.32 -6.14
N GLU A 49 -5.01 -22.15 -5.57
CA GLU A 49 -5.15 -21.90 -4.15
C GLU A 49 -6.62 -22.07 -3.70
N PRO A 50 -6.88 -22.29 -2.40
CA PRO A 50 -8.23 -22.29 -1.86
C PRO A 50 -8.96 -20.96 -2.12
N ARG A 51 -10.28 -21.01 -2.30
CA ARG A 51 -11.13 -19.83 -2.60
C ARG A 51 -10.94 -18.70 -1.59
N GLU A 52 -10.82 -19.03 -0.31
CA GLU A 52 -10.56 -18.06 0.75
C GLU A 52 -9.22 -17.33 0.58
N SER A 53 -8.18 -18.03 0.10
CA SER A 53 -6.87 -17.44 -0.20
C SER A 53 -6.94 -16.49 -1.40
N THR A 54 -7.67 -16.88 -2.45
CA THR A 54 -7.94 -15.99 -3.60
C THR A 54 -8.72 -14.75 -3.18
N LEU A 55 -9.80 -14.92 -2.42
CA LEU A 55 -10.57 -13.81 -1.88
C LEU A 55 -9.71 -12.89 -1.00
N ARG A 56 -8.88 -13.47 -0.13
CA ARG A 56 -7.95 -12.74 0.73
C ARG A 56 -7.02 -11.83 -0.07
N ARG A 57 -6.42 -12.35 -1.14
CA ARG A 57 -5.53 -11.57 -2.00
C ARG A 57 -6.29 -10.54 -2.84
N ALA A 58 -7.46 -10.90 -3.36
CA ALA A 58 -8.30 -9.97 -4.12
C ALA A 58 -8.79 -8.82 -3.25
N ALA A 59 -9.20 -9.06 -2.00
CA ALA A 59 -9.60 -8.01 -1.06
C ALA A 59 -8.42 -7.08 -0.72
N LEU A 60 -7.20 -7.62 -0.58
CA LEU A 60 -6.01 -6.78 -0.41
C LEU A 60 -5.71 -5.93 -1.64
N LEU A 61 -5.85 -6.50 -2.84
CA LEU A 61 -5.60 -5.81 -4.11
C LEU A 61 -6.63 -4.70 -4.36
N LEU A 62 -7.92 -5.05 -4.28
CA LEU A 62 -9.05 -4.22 -4.70
C LEU A 62 -9.59 -3.31 -3.60
N GLN A 63 -9.43 -3.69 -2.33
CA GLN A 63 -9.98 -2.95 -1.18
C GLN A 63 -8.92 -2.55 -0.15
N GLY A 64 -7.68 -3.04 -0.25
CA GLY A 64 -6.62 -2.73 0.72
C GLY A 64 -6.89 -3.24 2.14
N ARG A 65 -7.82 -4.19 2.31
CA ARG A 65 -8.23 -4.75 3.60
C ARG A 65 -8.31 -6.28 3.54
N MET A 66 -8.43 -6.88 4.71
CA MET A 66 -8.77 -8.29 4.83
C MET A 66 -10.26 -8.52 4.53
N PRO A 67 -10.63 -9.69 3.98
CA PRO A 67 -12.03 -10.09 3.97
C PRO A 67 -12.56 -10.24 5.40
N THR A 68 -13.83 -9.90 5.58
CA THR A 68 -14.59 -10.16 6.81
C THR A 68 -14.77 -11.67 7.02
N SER A 69 -15.21 -12.08 8.21
CA SER A 69 -15.51 -13.50 8.46
C SER A 69 -16.69 -13.97 7.60
N GLU A 70 -17.69 -13.12 7.42
CA GLU A 70 -18.86 -13.38 6.57
C GLU A 70 -18.47 -13.55 5.10
N GLU A 71 -17.59 -12.68 4.57
CA GLU A 71 -17.07 -12.81 3.20
C GLU A 71 -16.28 -14.12 3.00
N ARG A 72 -15.51 -14.56 4.00
CA ARG A 72 -14.75 -15.83 3.94
C ARG A 72 -15.65 -17.04 3.98
N GLU A 73 -16.62 -17.06 4.90
CA GLU A 73 -17.57 -18.17 5.05
C GLU A 73 -18.50 -18.32 3.84
N ALA A 74 -18.73 -17.24 3.08
CA ALA A 74 -19.61 -17.25 1.91
C ALA A 74 -19.01 -17.93 0.66
N VAL A 75 -17.69 -18.05 0.53
CA VAL A 75 -17.05 -18.50 -0.73
C VAL A 75 -16.84 -20.02 -0.82
N ASP A 76 -17.93 -20.77 -0.69
CA ASP A 76 -17.91 -22.25 -0.75
C ASP A 76 -17.79 -22.82 -2.18
N SER A 77 -18.05 -22.00 -3.20
CA SER A 77 -18.12 -22.35 -4.60
C SER A 77 -17.52 -21.26 -5.49
N ASP A 78 -17.17 -21.60 -6.74
CA ASP A 78 -16.59 -20.64 -7.67
C ASP A 78 -17.58 -19.52 -8.05
N ASP A 79 -18.88 -19.80 -8.05
CA ASP A 79 -19.92 -18.81 -8.34
C ASP A 79 -20.05 -17.79 -7.20
N GLU A 80 -20.05 -18.24 -5.94
CA GLU A 80 -20.04 -17.33 -4.78
C GLU A 80 -18.71 -16.57 -4.66
N LEU A 81 -17.57 -17.17 -5.05
CA LEU A 81 -16.30 -16.44 -5.15
C LEU A 81 -16.41 -15.32 -6.19
N ARG A 82 -16.89 -15.59 -7.41
CA ARG A 82 -17.10 -14.55 -8.45
C ARG A 82 -17.98 -13.41 -7.96
N LYS A 83 -19.07 -13.73 -7.26
CA LYS A 83 -19.97 -12.73 -6.68
C LYS A 83 -19.28 -11.89 -5.60
N SER A 84 -18.57 -12.53 -4.67
CA SER A 84 -17.77 -11.82 -3.67
C SER A 84 -16.71 -10.92 -4.32
N LEU A 85 -16.05 -11.37 -5.39
CA LEU A 85 -15.10 -10.55 -6.15
C LEU A 85 -15.76 -9.34 -6.81
N LEU A 86 -16.96 -9.48 -7.36
CA LEU A 86 -17.73 -8.34 -7.91
C LEU A 86 -18.10 -7.33 -6.81
N ASP A 87 -18.47 -7.80 -5.62
CA ASP A 87 -18.85 -6.96 -4.49
C ASP A 87 -17.67 -6.14 -3.94
N LEU A 88 -16.43 -6.59 -4.17
CA LEU A 88 -15.20 -5.83 -3.90
C LEU A 88 -14.92 -4.72 -4.93
N MET A 89 -15.63 -4.65 -6.05
CA MET A 89 -15.35 -3.70 -7.14
C MET A 89 -16.18 -2.41 -7.03
N GLN A 90 -16.19 -1.79 -5.86
CA GLN A 90 -16.92 -0.55 -5.59
C GLN A 90 -16.30 0.24 -4.43
N GLY A 91 -16.55 1.55 -4.42
CA GLY A 91 -16.16 2.41 -3.32
C GLY A 91 -14.73 2.91 -3.45
N GLU A 92 -14.34 3.75 -2.49
CA GLU A 92 -13.09 4.52 -2.55
C GLU A 92 -11.84 3.66 -2.78
N ALA A 93 -11.71 2.53 -2.09
CA ALA A 93 -10.53 1.68 -2.22
C ALA A 93 -10.41 1.03 -3.63
N PHE A 94 -11.54 0.61 -4.22
CA PHE A 94 -11.55 0.08 -5.58
C PHE A 94 -11.32 1.17 -6.62
N ARG A 95 -11.88 2.37 -6.40
CA ARG A 95 -11.58 3.55 -7.21
C ARG A 95 -10.08 3.82 -7.24
N GLU A 96 -9.39 3.79 -6.09
CA GLU A 96 -7.93 3.96 -6.07
C GLU A 96 -7.21 2.85 -6.86
N PHE A 97 -7.63 1.58 -6.75
CA PHE A 97 -7.07 0.52 -7.59
C PHE A 97 -7.18 0.85 -9.09
N VAL A 98 -8.34 1.35 -9.53
CA VAL A 98 -8.57 1.73 -10.93
C VAL A 98 -7.72 2.95 -11.33
N VAL A 99 -7.75 4.03 -10.54
CA VAL A 99 -7.02 5.27 -10.83
C VAL A 99 -5.52 5.02 -10.88
N THR A 100 -4.98 4.30 -9.90
CA THR A 100 -3.56 3.92 -9.87
C THR A 100 -3.21 3.01 -11.05
N GLY A 101 -4.04 2.02 -11.38
CA GLY A 101 -3.80 1.14 -12.53
C GLY A 101 -3.81 1.89 -13.88
N VAL A 102 -4.69 2.88 -14.03
CA VAL A 102 -4.70 3.77 -15.19
C VAL A 102 -3.43 4.61 -15.27
N ASN A 103 -2.98 5.17 -14.14
CA ASN A 103 -1.74 5.95 -14.13
C ASN A 103 -0.50 5.09 -14.37
N ASP A 104 -0.44 3.86 -13.85
CA ASP A 104 0.66 2.93 -14.15
C ASP A 104 0.79 2.65 -15.65
N ARG A 105 -0.34 2.66 -16.37
CA ARG A 105 -0.38 2.38 -17.80
C ARG A 105 -0.18 3.63 -18.65
N LEU A 106 -0.84 4.75 -18.31
CA LEU A 106 -0.86 5.98 -19.11
C LEU A 106 0.14 7.04 -18.64
N LEU A 107 0.64 6.95 -17.41
CA LEU A 107 1.61 7.85 -16.79
C LEU A 107 1.16 9.32 -16.78
N ILE A 108 -0.15 9.57 -16.71
CA ILE A 108 -0.76 10.90 -16.84
C ILE A 108 -0.46 11.83 -15.66
N GLU A 109 -0.11 11.29 -14.49
CA GLU A 109 0.38 12.09 -13.37
C GLU A 109 1.72 12.78 -13.67
N GLY A 110 2.49 12.27 -14.64
CA GLY A 110 3.71 12.88 -15.15
C GLY A 110 3.48 14.02 -16.15
N ALA A 111 2.22 14.40 -16.43
CA ALA A 111 1.92 15.54 -17.30
C ALA A 111 2.30 16.86 -16.60
N ASP A 112 3.34 17.54 -17.05
CA ASP A 112 3.87 18.73 -16.35
C ASP A 112 2.86 19.89 -16.30
N THR A 113 2.39 20.33 -17.49
CA THR A 113 1.40 21.40 -17.68
C THR A 113 0.21 20.85 -18.48
N PRO A 114 -0.72 20.11 -17.85
CA PRO A 114 -1.85 19.52 -18.57
C PRO A 114 -2.85 20.57 -19.08
N LEU A 115 -2.94 21.73 -18.40
CA LEU A 115 -3.76 22.88 -18.83
C LEU A 115 -2.97 24.18 -18.67
N ASP A 116 -2.83 24.96 -19.75
CA ASP A 116 -2.18 26.27 -19.70
C ASP A 116 -3.14 27.37 -19.21
N ILE A 117 -2.92 27.86 -17.99
CA ILE A 117 -3.70 28.95 -17.41
C ILE A 117 -3.38 30.33 -18.00
N ASN A 118 -2.31 30.45 -18.80
CA ASN A 118 -2.00 31.68 -19.53
C ASN A 118 -2.82 31.83 -20.81
N PHE A 119 -3.68 30.86 -21.10
CA PHE A 119 -4.52 30.87 -22.28
C PHE A 119 -5.85 31.60 -22.02
N PRO A 120 -6.10 32.77 -22.62
CA PRO A 120 -7.25 33.64 -22.29
C PRO A 120 -8.61 33.04 -22.62
N MET A 121 -8.61 31.93 -23.36
CA MET A 121 -9.78 31.15 -23.76
C MET A 121 -10.42 30.44 -22.58
N TRP A 122 -9.62 30.11 -21.56
CA TRP A 122 -10.09 29.69 -20.25
C TRP A 122 -10.38 30.93 -19.40
N PHE A 123 -11.34 31.75 -19.85
CA PHE A 123 -11.50 33.14 -19.39
C PHE A 123 -11.53 33.29 -17.87
N LYS A 124 -12.29 32.44 -17.17
CA LYS A 124 -12.43 32.48 -15.71
C LYS A 124 -11.11 32.20 -14.99
N LEU A 125 -10.39 31.14 -15.39
CA LEU A 125 -9.05 30.81 -14.89
C LEU A 125 -8.05 31.93 -15.19
N TYR A 126 -7.98 32.33 -16.46
CA TYR A 126 -7.07 33.37 -16.93
C TYR A 126 -7.29 34.70 -16.21
N ASN A 127 -8.54 35.15 -16.08
CA ASN A 127 -8.87 36.40 -15.40
C ASN A 127 -8.47 36.36 -13.92
N ARG A 128 -8.63 35.20 -13.24
CA ARG A 128 -8.17 35.05 -11.86
C ARG A 128 -6.65 35.14 -11.77
N LYS A 129 -5.94 34.47 -12.67
CA LYS A 129 -4.48 34.56 -12.74
C LYS A 129 -4.01 36.00 -12.97
N VAL A 130 -4.65 36.74 -13.86
CA VAL A 130 -4.33 38.16 -14.10
C VAL A 130 -4.58 39.00 -12.86
N GLN A 131 -5.65 38.76 -12.09
CA GLN A 131 -5.88 39.44 -10.81
C GLN A 131 -4.72 39.17 -9.83
N TYR A 132 -4.30 37.93 -9.67
CA TYR A 132 -3.17 37.59 -8.81
C TYR A 132 -1.86 38.25 -9.24
N ALA A 133 -1.61 38.33 -10.54
CA ALA A 133 -0.43 39.01 -11.07
C ALA A 133 -0.46 40.54 -10.80
N LEU A 134 -1.64 41.14 -10.58
CA LEU A 134 -1.81 42.55 -10.25
C LEU A 134 -1.75 42.84 -8.75
N ASP A 135 -2.04 41.85 -7.90
CA ASP A 135 -2.04 41.97 -6.44
C ASP A 135 -0.63 41.91 -5.80
N GLU A 136 0.44 41.91 -6.63
CA GLU A 136 1.88 41.89 -6.27
C GLU A 136 2.36 40.71 -5.40
N ASP A 137 1.49 39.78 -5.00
CA ASP A 137 1.85 38.53 -4.31
C ASP A 137 2.05 37.38 -5.31
N PRO A 138 3.30 36.98 -5.61
CA PRO A 138 3.58 35.91 -6.57
C PRO A 138 3.12 34.53 -6.09
N ASN A 139 2.85 34.32 -4.81
CA ASN A 139 2.46 33.02 -4.26
C ASN A 139 1.04 32.61 -4.68
N ASN A 140 0.19 33.57 -5.04
CA ASN A 140 -1.21 33.29 -5.39
C ASN A 140 -1.36 32.54 -6.72
N ASP A 141 -0.56 32.91 -7.73
CA ASP A 141 -0.55 32.22 -9.03
C ASP A 141 0.01 30.79 -8.90
N PHE A 142 1.06 30.63 -8.10
CA PHE A 142 1.60 29.31 -7.77
C PHE A 142 0.57 28.43 -7.06
N THR A 143 -0.18 29.00 -6.11
CA THR A 143 -1.25 28.30 -5.38
C THR A 143 -2.36 27.84 -6.33
N LEU A 144 -2.82 28.69 -7.25
CA LEU A 144 -3.85 28.32 -8.23
C LEU A 144 -3.39 27.18 -9.14
N ASN A 145 -2.15 27.26 -9.64
CA ASN A 145 -1.58 26.19 -10.47
C ASN A 145 -1.49 24.86 -9.71
N ASN A 146 -1.00 24.88 -8.47
CA ASN A 146 -0.88 23.65 -7.67
C ASN A 146 -2.25 23.03 -7.37
N GLN A 147 -3.25 23.84 -7.02
CA GLN A 147 -4.62 23.36 -6.80
C GLN A 147 -5.28 22.78 -8.06
N LEU A 148 -4.81 23.18 -9.25
CA LEU A 148 -5.32 22.71 -10.54
C LEU A 148 -4.63 21.43 -11.02
N ARG A 149 -3.32 21.29 -10.80
CA ARG A 149 -2.49 20.21 -11.38
C ARG A 149 -2.99 18.83 -10.99
N ASP A 150 -3.13 18.56 -9.71
CA ASP A 150 -3.46 17.20 -9.23
C ASP A 150 -4.88 16.78 -9.66
N PRO A 151 -5.92 17.63 -9.54
CA PRO A 151 -7.24 17.24 -10.02
C PRO A 151 -7.30 16.99 -11.54
N ILE A 152 -6.58 17.79 -12.33
CA ILE A 152 -6.56 17.58 -13.79
C ILE A 152 -5.87 16.27 -14.16
N ARG A 153 -4.73 15.95 -13.53
CA ARG A 153 -4.00 14.70 -13.79
C ARG A 153 -4.82 13.47 -13.41
N ARG A 154 -5.62 13.58 -12.34
CA ARG A 154 -6.45 12.51 -11.82
C ARG A 154 -7.74 12.26 -12.62
N ALA A 155 -8.26 13.28 -13.29
CA ALA A 155 -9.54 13.21 -14.02
C ALA A 155 -9.64 12.04 -15.02
N GLY A 156 -8.56 11.72 -15.73
CA GLY A 156 -8.51 10.58 -16.63
C GLY A 156 -8.69 9.23 -15.92
N GLY A 157 -8.05 9.02 -14.77
CA GLY A 157 -8.24 7.82 -13.95
C GLY A 157 -9.66 7.72 -13.39
N GLU A 158 -10.24 8.86 -12.98
CA GLU A 158 -11.61 8.95 -12.48
C GLU A 158 -12.65 8.59 -13.55
N LEU A 159 -12.38 8.87 -14.83
CA LEU A 159 -13.25 8.45 -15.93
C LEU A 159 -13.35 6.92 -15.99
N PHE A 160 -12.23 6.22 -15.91
CA PHE A 160 -12.21 4.76 -15.90
C PHE A 160 -12.90 4.23 -14.64
N ALA A 161 -12.63 4.82 -13.47
CA ALA A 161 -13.29 4.42 -12.22
C ALA A 161 -14.80 4.57 -12.34
N TYR A 162 -15.29 5.71 -12.81
CA TYR A 162 -16.72 5.94 -13.01
C TYR A 162 -17.35 4.92 -13.98
N VAL A 163 -16.71 4.64 -15.12
CA VAL A 163 -17.20 3.66 -16.09
C VAL A 163 -17.28 2.26 -15.48
N ILE A 164 -16.22 1.83 -14.80
CA ILE A 164 -16.13 0.47 -14.23
C ILE A 164 -17.07 0.32 -13.03
N GLU A 165 -17.03 1.24 -12.06
CA GLU A 165 -17.86 1.19 -10.85
C GLU A 165 -19.36 1.12 -11.20
N ASN A 166 -19.80 1.91 -12.19
CA ASN A 166 -21.19 1.96 -12.64
C ASN A 166 -21.52 0.89 -13.69
N ASN A 167 -20.62 -0.05 -13.97
CA ASN A 167 -20.84 -1.18 -14.89
C ASN A 167 -21.28 -0.71 -16.30
N LYS A 168 -20.75 0.43 -16.73
CA LYS A 168 -20.96 1.01 -18.06
C LYS A 168 -20.13 0.25 -19.10
N PRO A 169 -20.51 0.29 -20.39
CA PRO A 169 -19.67 -0.25 -21.46
C PRO A 169 -18.28 0.39 -21.43
N TYR A 170 -17.23 -0.43 -21.43
CA TYR A 170 -15.85 0.05 -21.34
C TYR A 170 -15.46 1.02 -22.47
N SER A 171 -16.14 0.96 -23.62
CA SER A 171 -15.98 1.93 -24.71
C SER A 171 -16.21 3.40 -24.28
N GLU A 172 -16.94 3.63 -23.20
CA GLU A 172 -17.20 4.98 -22.65
C GLU A 172 -15.91 5.68 -22.20
N VAL A 173 -14.82 4.95 -21.88
CA VAL A 173 -13.52 5.57 -21.55
C VAL A 173 -12.92 6.37 -22.72
N LEU A 174 -13.29 6.04 -23.96
CA LEU A 174 -12.87 6.77 -25.18
C LEU A 174 -13.99 7.67 -25.73
N THR A 175 -15.24 7.25 -25.58
CA THR A 175 -16.39 7.89 -26.26
C THR A 175 -17.14 8.91 -25.38
N ALA A 176 -16.81 9.02 -24.09
CA ALA A 176 -17.43 10.01 -23.20
C ALA A 176 -17.29 11.43 -23.75
N ASP A 177 -18.39 12.18 -23.76
CA ASP A 177 -18.42 13.60 -24.13
C ASP A 177 -18.28 14.53 -22.91
N TYR A 178 -17.88 13.97 -21.77
CA TYR A 178 -17.71 14.63 -20.49
C TYR A 178 -16.35 14.27 -19.88
N MET A 179 -15.83 15.18 -19.05
CA MET A 179 -14.67 14.96 -18.22
C MET A 179 -15.14 14.68 -16.78
N MET A 180 -14.39 13.88 -16.03
CA MET A 180 -14.61 13.76 -14.60
C MET A 180 -14.02 14.98 -13.91
N MET A 181 -14.86 15.77 -13.25
CA MET A 181 -14.44 16.99 -12.56
C MET A 181 -14.83 16.90 -11.09
N ASN A 182 -13.99 17.40 -10.20
CA ASN A 182 -14.36 17.70 -8.82
C ASN A 182 -14.95 19.11 -8.70
N THR A 183 -15.30 19.53 -7.48
CA THR A 183 -15.85 20.87 -7.22
C THR A 183 -14.97 21.99 -7.79
N PHE A 184 -13.65 21.89 -7.61
CA PHE A 184 -12.68 22.88 -8.07
C PHE A 184 -12.63 22.97 -9.59
N LEU A 185 -12.42 21.85 -10.29
CA LEU A 185 -12.38 21.82 -11.76
C LEU A 185 -13.70 22.29 -12.35
N ASN A 186 -14.82 21.82 -11.81
CA ASN A 186 -16.14 22.20 -12.28
C ASN A 186 -16.40 23.71 -12.13
N GLN A 187 -15.93 24.32 -11.04
CA GLN A 187 -16.02 25.77 -10.88
C GLN A 187 -15.19 26.51 -11.93
N TRP A 188 -13.94 26.11 -12.15
CA TRP A 188 -12.97 26.86 -12.95
C TRP A 188 -13.11 26.63 -14.45
N LEU A 189 -13.54 25.45 -14.87
CA LEU A 189 -13.87 25.11 -16.25
C LEU A 189 -15.35 25.37 -16.60
N GLU A 190 -16.09 25.99 -15.67
CA GLU A 190 -17.53 26.28 -15.79
C GLU A 190 -18.31 25.05 -16.23
N GLY A 191 -18.04 23.93 -15.55
CA GLY A 191 -18.58 22.62 -15.85
C GLY A 191 -20.07 22.49 -15.54
N SER A 192 -20.70 21.52 -16.18
CA SER A 192 -22.14 21.25 -16.07
C SER A 192 -22.57 20.45 -14.85
N ALA A 193 -21.64 19.91 -14.05
CA ALA A 193 -21.98 19.07 -12.90
C ALA A 193 -22.49 19.90 -11.72
N ASN A 194 -23.42 19.32 -10.96
CA ASN A 194 -23.97 19.93 -9.75
C ASN A 194 -23.36 19.25 -8.52
N PHE A 195 -22.83 20.07 -7.61
CA PHE A 195 -22.26 19.63 -6.34
C PHE A 195 -23.08 20.13 -5.16
N GLY A 196 -23.09 19.36 -4.07
CA GLY A 196 -23.63 19.83 -2.79
C GLY A 196 -22.75 20.94 -2.19
N VAL A 197 -23.32 21.77 -1.32
CA VAL A 197 -22.60 22.88 -0.67
C VAL A 197 -21.40 22.38 0.16
N ASP A 198 -21.53 21.19 0.75
CA ASP A 198 -20.52 20.58 1.63
C ASP A 198 -19.93 19.29 1.00
N GLU A 199 -20.02 19.14 -0.32
CA GLU A 199 -19.50 17.94 -0.99
C GLU A 199 -17.97 17.97 -1.06
N SER A 200 -17.33 16.85 -0.72
CA SER A 200 -15.87 16.75 -0.64
C SER A 200 -15.21 17.08 -1.99
N PRO A 201 -14.10 17.85 -2.01
CA PRO A 201 -13.28 18.06 -3.20
C PRO A 201 -12.64 16.79 -3.79
N SER A 202 -12.68 15.67 -3.07
CA SER A 202 -12.25 14.35 -3.57
C SER A 202 -13.31 13.65 -4.44
N VAL A 203 -14.54 14.17 -4.50
CA VAL A 203 -15.62 13.60 -5.31
C VAL A 203 -15.55 14.12 -6.74
N TYR A 204 -15.47 13.21 -7.70
CA TYR A 204 -15.52 13.52 -9.13
C TYR A 204 -16.87 13.12 -9.73
N LYS A 205 -17.39 13.98 -10.63
CA LYS A 205 -18.65 13.74 -11.35
C LYS A 205 -18.47 13.98 -12.85
N PRO A 206 -19.27 13.29 -13.70
CA PRO A 206 -19.34 13.60 -15.12
C PRO A 206 -19.75 15.06 -15.34
N SER A 207 -18.91 15.82 -16.04
CA SER A 207 -19.13 17.24 -16.31
C SER A 207 -18.66 17.62 -17.72
N ARG A 208 -19.48 18.41 -18.42
CA ARG A 208 -19.11 18.98 -19.72
C ARG A 208 -18.47 20.34 -19.52
N ILE A 209 -17.36 20.59 -20.24
CA ILE A 209 -16.63 21.87 -20.20
C ILE A 209 -17.51 22.98 -20.80
N GLY A 210 -17.84 23.99 -20.01
CA GLY A 210 -18.62 25.16 -20.45
C GLY A 210 -17.80 26.45 -20.58
N GLY A 211 -16.60 26.51 -20.01
CA GLY A 211 -15.81 27.74 -19.84
C GLY A 211 -14.80 28.05 -20.96
N TYR A 212 -14.96 27.47 -22.15
CA TYR A 212 -14.06 27.73 -23.28
C TYR A 212 -14.62 28.84 -24.19
N TYR A 213 -14.01 30.02 -24.19
CA TYR A 213 -14.51 31.21 -24.89
C TYR A 213 -13.72 31.49 -26.16
N PRO A 214 -14.23 31.16 -27.37
CA PRO A 214 -13.50 31.34 -28.62
C PRO A 214 -12.94 32.77 -28.75
N ARG A 215 -11.86 32.98 -29.49
CA ARG A 215 -11.19 34.29 -29.61
C ARG A 215 -12.11 35.37 -30.15
N SER A 216 -13.09 34.99 -30.97
CA SER A 216 -14.17 35.85 -31.46
C SER A 216 -15.11 36.39 -30.36
N SER A 217 -15.11 35.74 -29.19
CA SER A 217 -15.89 36.10 -28.00
C SER A 217 -15.08 36.84 -26.94
N LEU A 218 -13.83 37.20 -27.26
CA LEU A 218 -12.94 37.93 -26.36
C LEU A 218 -12.50 39.24 -27.03
N ASN A 219 -12.57 40.34 -26.30
CA ASN A 219 -11.96 41.61 -26.70
C ASN A 219 -10.82 41.97 -25.75
N ARG A 220 -9.64 42.32 -26.29
CA ARG A 220 -8.47 42.68 -25.48
C ARG A 220 -8.61 44.15 -25.04
N LEU A 221 -8.73 44.36 -23.74
CA LEU A 221 -8.90 45.69 -23.15
C LEU A 221 -7.57 46.40 -22.88
N VAL A 222 -6.66 45.71 -22.18
CA VAL A 222 -5.38 46.28 -21.76
C VAL A 222 -4.28 45.33 -22.19
N GLU A 223 -3.36 45.86 -22.99
CA GLU A 223 -2.17 45.14 -23.39
C GLU A 223 -1.12 45.20 -22.27
N ARG A 224 -0.70 44.03 -21.81
CA ARG A 224 0.42 43.88 -20.86
C ARG A 224 1.38 42.82 -21.35
N VAL A 225 2.64 42.96 -20.93
CA VAL A 225 3.70 41.98 -21.18
C VAL A 225 3.46 40.66 -20.44
N ASN A 226 4.19 39.60 -20.82
CA ASN A 226 4.19 38.30 -20.14
C ASN A 226 2.80 37.65 -20.00
N SER A 227 1.98 37.74 -21.04
CA SER A 227 0.65 37.12 -21.08
C SER A 227 -0.32 37.58 -19.98
N ASN A 228 -0.18 38.81 -19.47
CA ASN A 228 -1.04 39.39 -18.42
C ASN A 228 -2.05 40.43 -18.95
N SER A 229 -2.39 40.36 -20.24
CA SER A 229 -3.36 41.28 -20.85
C SER A 229 -4.75 41.07 -20.25
N THR A 230 -5.55 42.12 -20.08
CA THR A 230 -6.95 41.95 -19.63
C THR A 230 -7.87 41.82 -20.84
N TYR A 231 -8.86 40.95 -20.73
CA TYR A 231 -9.91 40.74 -21.74
C TYR A 231 -11.29 40.98 -21.14
N GLU A 232 -12.26 41.28 -22.00
CA GLU A 232 -13.70 41.21 -21.69
C GLU A 232 -14.38 40.18 -22.58
N LEU A 233 -15.50 39.63 -22.08
CA LEU A 233 -16.36 38.75 -22.86
C LEU A 233 -17.25 39.57 -23.78
N THR A 234 -17.15 39.33 -25.09
CA THR A 234 -18.01 39.95 -26.12
C THR A 234 -18.97 38.97 -26.78
N GLY A 235 -18.85 37.68 -26.45
CA GLY A 235 -19.68 36.61 -26.98
C GLY A 235 -19.83 35.44 -25.98
N PRO A 236 -20.67 34.45 -26.33
CA PRO A 236 -20.88 33.27 -25.48
C PRO A 236 -19.66 32.32 -25.52
N PRO A 237 -19.54 31.41 -24.54
CA PRO A 237 -18.59 30.31 -24.67
C PRO A 237 -18.98 29.39 -25.83
N MET A 238 -18.06 28.50 -26.21
CA MET A 238 -18.32 27.44 -27.16
C MET A 238 -19.41 26.51 -26.64
N ALA A 239 -20.48 26.34 -27.42
CA ALA A 239 -21.65 25.57 -27.00
C ALA A 239 -21.32 24.10 -26.70
N ASN A 240 -20.44 23.49 -27.50
CA ASN A 240 -19.99 22.12 -27.34
C ASN A 240 -18.47 22.07 -27.48
N TYR A 241 -17.74 22.01 -26.36
CA TYR A 241 -16.32 21.69 -26.39
C TYR A 241 -16.14 20.22 -26.81
N PRO A 242 -15.32 19.90 -27.84
CA PRO A 242 -15.25 18.57 -28.42
C PRO A 242 -14.37 17.61 -27.59
N HIS A 243 -14.79 17.33 -26.36
CA HIS A 243 -14.16 16.33 -25.51
C HIS A 243 -14.46 14.91 -26.03
N ALA A 244 -13.49 14.00 -25.90
CA ALA A 244 -13.56 12.62 -26.39
C ALA A 244 -12.80 11.69 -25.41
N GLY A 245 -13.44 11.42 -24.28
CA GLY A 245 -12.93 10.61 -23.18
C GLY A 245 -11.45 10.90 -22.87
N ILE A 246 -10.68 9.84 -22.65
CA ILE A 246 -9.26 9.94 -22.34
C ILE A 246 -8.42 10.53 -23.48
N LEU A 247 -8.84 10.44 -24.76
CA LEU A 247 -8.07 11.03 -25.87
C LEU A 247 -8.11 12.56 -25.86
N GLY A 248 -9.22 13.14 -25.40
CA GLY A 248 -9.39 14.58 -25.22
C GLY A 248 -9.11 15.08 -23.79
N ASP A 249 -8.64 14.20 -22.90
CA ASP A 249 -8.29 14.54 -21.52
C ASP A 249 -6.99 15.35 -21.45
N PHE A 250 -6.96 16.36 -20.58
CA PHE A 250 -5.82 17.26 -20.43
C PHE A 250 -4.56 16.54 -19.92
N GLY A 251 -4.71 15.55 -19.05
CA GLY A 251 -3.60 14.72 -18.56
C GLY A 251 -2.98 13.89 -19.71
N PHE A 252 -3.81 13.25 -20.53
CA PHE A 252 -3.33 12.46 -21.69
C PHE A 252 -2.62 13.34 -22.73
N LEU A 253 -3.22 14.46 -23.10
CA LEU A 253 -2.64 15.40 -24.07
C LEU A 253 -1.33 16.01 -23.58
N GLY A 254 -1.26 16.34 -22.29
CA GLY A 254 -0.07 16.88 -21.63
C GLY A 254 1.04 15.85 -21.42
N ARG A 255 0.69 14.58 -21.19
CA ARG A 255 1.68 13.50 -21.03
C ARG A 255 2.39 13.13 -22.33
N TYR A 256 1.67 13.22 -23.44
CA TYR A 256 2.14 12.83 -24.76
C TYR A 256 2.28 14.06 -25.66
N PRO A 257 3.47 14.70 -25.68
CA PRO A 257 3.65 15.98 -26.34
C PRO A 257 3.61 15.88 -27.87
N THR A 258 3.39 17.03 -28.50
CA THR A 258 3.49 17.21 -29.96
C THR A 258 4.49 18.33 -30.23
N THR A 259 5.22 18.27 -31.35
CA THR A 259 6.22 19.29 -31.70
C THR A 259 6.12 19.69 -33.16
N ALA A 260 6.93 20.69 -33.52
CA ALA A 260 7.03 21.23 -34.86
C ALA A 260 7.13 20.17 -35.99
N THR A 261 7.95 19.16 -35.73
CA THR A 261 8.37 18.14 -36.68
C THR A 261 7.81 16.75 -36.36
N ASN A 262 7.25 16.59 -35.14
CA ASN A 262 6.65 15.34 -34.65
C ASN A 262 5.17 15.54 -34.31
N ARG A 263 4.39 16.03 -35.28
CA ARG A 263 2.98 16.43 -35.10
C ARG A 263 2.12 15.27 -34.65
N ASN A 264 1.70 15.28 -33.38
CA ASN A 264 0.77 14.34 -32.74
C ASN A 264 1.16 12.85 -32.83
N ARG A 265 2.33 12.52 -33.38
CA ARG A 265 2.78 11.13 -33.55
C ARG A 265 3.04 10.44 -32.21
N ALA A 266 3.43 11.18 -31.17
CA ALA A 266 3.52 10.61 -29.82
C ALA A 266 2.13 10.23 -29.29
N ARG A 267 1.15 11.14 -29.38
CA ARG A 267 -0.26 10.87 -29.00
C ARG A 267 -0.82 9.67 -29.77
N ALA A 268 -0.57 9.61 -31.08
CA ALA A 268 -1.00 8.51 -31.93
C ALA A 268 -0.35 7.17 -31.56
N ARG A 269 0.96 7.16 -31.33
CA ARG A 269 1.70 5.96 -30.89
C ARG A 269 1.09 5.39 -29.61
N TRP A 270 0.82 6.24 -28.63
CA TRP A 270 0.27 5.80 -27.36
C TRP A 270 -1.20 5.41 -27.46
N ALA A 271 -1.99 6.05 -28.32
CA ALA A 271 -3.35 5.59 -28.62
C ALA A 271 -3.36 4.17 -29.21
N PHE A 272 -2.46 3.87 -30.17
CA PHE A 272 -2.27 2.52 -30.70
C PHE A 272 -1.86 1.51 -29.61
N TYR A 273 -0.89 1.88 -28.78
CA TYR A 273 -0.37 0.98 -27.76
C TYR A 273 -1.39 0.66 -26.66
N HIS A 274 -2.12 1.67 -26.18
CA HIS A 274 -3.06 1.50 -25.07
C HIS A 274 -4.40 0.91 -25.51
N PHE A 275 -4.91 1.30 -26.69
CA PHE A 275 -6.29 0.98 -27.09
C PHE A 275 -6.40 0.03 -28.27
N LEU A 276 -5.30 -0.31 -28.95
CA LEU A 276 -5.27 -1.34 -29.99
C LEU A 276 -4.16 -2.40 -29.74
N GLY A 277 -3.36 -2.24 -28.69
CA GLY A 277 -2.30 -3.19 -28.34
C GLY A 277 -1.17 -3.26 -29.38
N ILE A 278 -0.99 -2.22 -30.20
CA ILE A 278 0.03 -2.16 -31.26
C ILE A 278 1.18 -1.27 -30.79
N ASP A 279 2.36 -1.88 -30.59
CA ASP A 279 3.59 -1.13 -30.35
C ASP A 279 4.25 -0.76 -31.70
N ILE A 280 4.01 0.47 -32.13
CA ILE A 280 4.54 1.01 -33.39
C ILE A 280 6.07 0.92 -33.46
N GLU A 281 6.78 1.07 -32.33
CA GLU A 281 8.24 1.04 -32.31
C GLU A 281 8.81 -0.37 -32.49
N LYS A 282 7.99 -1.40 -32.25
CA LYS A 282 8.36 -2.82 -32.47
C LYS A 282 7.78 -3.39 -33.76
N SER A 283 7.02 -2.60 -34.53
CA SER A 283 6.32 -3.06 -35.74
C SER A 283 7.22 -3.21 -36.98
N SER A 284 8.34 -2.49 -37.04
CA SER A 284 9.32 -2.56 -38.13
C SER A 284 10.70 -2.11 -37.65
N GLN A 285 11.76 -2.60 -38.29
CA GLN A 285 13.12 -2.08 -38.06
C GLN A 285 13.24 -0.67 -38.61
N ARG A 286 13.84 0.24 -37.82
CA ARG A 286 14.20 1.58 -38.29
C ARG A 286 15.37 1.49 -39.27
N PRO A 287 15.35 2.19 -40.41
CA PRO A 287 16.48 2.22 -41.33
C PRO A 287 17.71 2.81 -40.63
N THR A 288 18.85 2.15 -40.78
CA THR A 288 20.14 2.61 -40.23
C THR A 288 21.11 3.10 -41.30
N ASP A 289 20.76 2.96 -42.58
CA ASP A 289 21.58 3.41 -43.70
C ASP A 289 21.43 4.92 -43.96
N GLU A 290 22.55 5.58 -44.24
CA GLU A 290 22.62 7.03 -44.45
C GLU A 290 21.75 7.49 -45.64
N ALA A 291 21.65 6.67 -46.70
CA ALA A 291 20.86 7.00 -47.88
C ALA A 291 19.37 7.12 -47.55
N SER A 292 18.83 6.21 -46.74
CA SER A 292 17.43 6.28 -46.29
C SER A 292 17.16 7.42 -45.32
N LEU A 293 18.13 7.76 -44.47
CA LEU A 293 17.99 8.82 -43.46
C LEU A 293 18.24 10.23 -43.99
N SER A 294 18.90 10.36 -45.15
CA SER A 294 19.21 11.66 -45.78
C SER A 294 18.15 12.13 -46.78
N ASP A 295 17.09 11.35 -47.02
CA ASP A 295 15.97 11.74 -47.87
C ASP A 295 15.20 12.93 -47.27
N ARG A 296 15.14 14.04 -48.02
CA ARG A 296 14.43 15.28 -47.63
C ARG A 296 13.10 15.45 -48.35
N ASN A 297 12.75 14.57 -49.28
CA ASN A 297 11.54 14.68 -50.08
C ASN A 297 10.33 14.06 -49.37
N ASN A 298 9.90 14.66 -48.26
CA ASN A 298 8.79 14.17 -47.43
C ASN A 298 8.87 12.63 -47.21
N PRO A 299 9.93 12.17 -46.50
CA PRO A 299 10.23 10.75 -46.41
C PRO A 299 9.08 9.93 -45.82
N THR A 300 8.26 10.50 -44.94
CA THR A 300 7.10 9.85 -44.34
C THR A 300 5.98 9.51 -45.33
N MET A 301 5.98 10.17 -46.50
CA MET A 301 5.06 9.91 -47.61
C MET A 301 5.70 9.12 -48.76
N ASN A 302 6.98 9.38 -49.05
CA ASN A 302 7.61 8.96 -50.30
C ASN A 302 8.71 7.91 -50.12
N ASN A 303 9.34 7.81 -48.95
CA ASN A 303 10.38 6.83 -48.69
C ASN A 303 9.73 5.54 -48.16
N PRO A 304 9.87 4.39 -48.84
CA PRO A 304 9.31 3.12 -48.38
C PRO A 304 9.74 2.73 -46.96
N ASN A 305 10.97 3.08 -46.56
CA ASN A 305 11.53 2.75 -45.24
C ASN A 305 10.87 3.54 -44.10
N CYS A 306 10.23 4.67 -44.39
CA CYS A 306 9.48 5.46 -43.41
C CYS A 306 7.96 5.26 -43.58
N THR A 307 7.50 5.16 -44.83
CA THR A 307 6.08 5.03 -45.17
C THR A 307 5.41 3.83 -44.49
N VAL A 308 6.14 2.74 -44.27
CA VAL A 308 5.62 1.54 -43.60
C VAL A 308 5.02 1.83 -42.22
N CYS A 309 5.69 2.64 -41.39
CA CYS A 309 5.17 3.01 -40.06
C CYS A 309 4.21 4.21 -40.17
N HIS A 310 4.54 5.18 -41.01
CA HIS A 310 3.77 6.43 -41.11
C HIS A 310 2.41 6.25 -41.77
N ALA A 311 2.22 5.24 -42.63
CA ALA A 311 0.92 4.88 -43.19
C ALA A 311 -0.10 4.53 -42.11
N LEU A 312 0.34 3.93 -41.00
CA LEU A 312 -0.48 3.61 -39.85
C LEU A 312 -0.57 4.78 -38.85
N LEU A 313 0.57 5.40 -38.55
CA LEU A 313 0.70 6.37 -37.47
C LEU A 313 0.11 7.75 -37.79
N ASP A 314 0.38 8.27 -38.99
CA ASP A 314 0.04 9.67 -39.34
C ASP A 314 -1.47 9.94 -39.45
N PRO A 315 -2.33 9.01 -39.92
CA PRO A 315 -3.78 9.21 -39.88
C PRO A 315 -4.32 9.43 -38.47
N VAL A 316 -3.87 8.64 -37.49
CA VAL A 316 -4.28 8.82 -36.08
C VAL A 316 -3.70 10.12 -35.53
N ALA A 317 -2.46 10.48 -35.90
CA ALA A 317 -1.88 11.78 -35.54
C ALA A 317 -2.72 12.95 -36.10
N GLY A 318 -3.27 12.78 -37.30
CA GLY A 318 -4.21 13.71 -37.91
C GLY A 318 -5.53 13.86 -37.16
N ALA A 319 -6.01 12.83 -36.47
CA ALA A 319 -7.22 12.96 -35.65
C ALA A 319 -7.02 13.95 -34.47
N PHE A 320 -5.79 14.12 -33.99
CA PHE A 320 -5.44 15.12 -32.97
C PHE A 320 -5.21 16.54 -33.54
N GLN A 321 -5.55 16.80 -34.82
CA GLN A 321 -5.27 18.06 -35.54
C GLN A 321 -5.74 19.35 -34.84
N ASN A 322 -6.69 19.27 -33.92
CA ASN A 322 -7.26 20.44 -33.26
C ASN A 322 -6.51 20.88 -31.99
N TRP A 323 -5.47 20.17 -31.54
CA TRP A 323 -4.69 20.51 -30.35
C TRP A 323 -3.23 20.82 -30.67
N ASP A 324 -2.75 21.99 -30.24
CA ASP A 324 -1.37 22.42 -30.46
C ASP A 324 -0.36 21.83 -29.44
N GLU A 325 0.88 22.29 -29.50
CA GLU A 325 2.00 21.89 -28.62
C GLU A 325 1.84 22.32 -27.17
N PHE A 326 0.94 23.25 -26.88
CA PHE A 326 0.55 23.68 -25.54
C PHE A 326 -0.81 23.09 -25.12
N ASN A 327 -1.31 22.11 -25.87
CA ASN A 327 -2.63 21.50 -25.69
C ASN A 327 -3.81 22.47 -25.90
N HIS A 328 -3.59 23.62 -26.54
CA HIS A 328 -4.68 24.53 -26.85
C HIS A 328 -5.53 23.97 -27.98
N PHE A 329 -6.84 23.97 -27.75
CA PHE A 329 -7.78 23.74 -28.83
C PHE A 329 -7.74 24.92 -29.82
N ARG A 330 -7.31 24.68 -31.06
CA ARG A 330 -7.30 25.60 -32.22
C ARG A 330 -6.79 27.03 -31.98
N ASN A 331 -5.92 27.24 -30.98
CA ASN A 331 -5.47 28.56 -30.51
C ASN A 331 -6.62 29.60 -30.42
N GLY A 332 -7.81 29.12 -30.06
CA GLY A 332 -9.01 29.92 -29.94
C GLY A 332 -9.86 30.20 -31.18
N GLY A 333 -9.65 29.49 -32.29
CA GLY A 333 -10.72 29.33 -33.28
C GLY A 333 -10.32 29.31 -34.74
N SER A 334 -9.03 29.35 -35.09
CA SER A 334 -8.62 29.15 -36.49
C SER A 334 -8.19 27.72 -36.75
N ASP A 335 -7.17 27.25 -36.04
CA ASP A 335 -6.48 25.99 -36.27
C ASP A 335 -5.36 25.81 -35.21
N ALA A 336 -4.77 24.62 -35.12
CA ALA A 336 -3.62 24.33 -34.25
C ALA A 336 -2.30 24.14 -35.04
N LEU A 337 -2.25 24.66 -36.27
CA LEU A 337 -1.07 24.57 -37.12
C LEU A 337 0.00 25.56 -36.67
N ASP A 338 1.23 25.09 -36.77
CA ASP A 338 2.43 25.81 -36.39
C ASP A 338 2.69 27.07 -37.22
N ARG A 339 3.27 28.06 -36.54
CA ARG A 339 3.59 29.35 -37.13
C ARG A 339 4.54 29.23 -38.33
N PHE A 340 5.56 28.40 -38.23
CA PHE A 340 6.57 28.20 -39.28
C PHE A 340 6.06 27.33 -40.42
N TYR A 341 5.06 26.48 -40.19
CA TYR A 341 4.32 25.88 -41.29
C TYR A 341 3.58 26.95 -42.10
N LYS A 342 2.87 27.86 -41.44
CA LYS A 342 2.13 28.93 -42.14
C LYS A 342 3.07 29.95 -42.79
N ASN A 343 4.16 30.30 -42.12
CA ASN A 343 5.13 31.32 -42.52
C ASN A 343 6.56 30.81 -42.28
N PRO A 344 7.15 30.07 -43.23
CA PRO A 344 8.53 29.59 -43.14
C PRO A 344 9.54 30.72 -42.90
N GLU A 345 10.56 30.49 -42.06
CA GLU A 345 11.55 31.51 -41.69
C GLU A 345 12.43 31.95 -42.87
N ASP A 346 12.65 31.05 -43.83
CA ASP A 346 13.42 31.31 -45.04
C ASP A 346 12.62 32.07 -46.11
N GLY A 347 11.37 32.43 -45.82
CA GLY A 347 10.47 33.14 -46.73
C GLY A 347 9.94 32.27 -47.88
N THR A 348 10.17 30.95 -47.85
CA THR A 348 9.59 30.04 -48.84
C THR A 348 8.08 29.99 -48.73
N ARG A 349 7.42 29.67 -49.85
CA ARG A 349 5.96 29.57 -49.89
C ARG A 349 5.52 28.25 -49.26
N SER A 350 4.72 28.34 -48.21
CA SER A 350 4.05 27.19 -47.59
C SER A 350 2.91 26.63 -48.45
N LEU A 351 2.58 25.35 -48.22
CA LEU A 351 1.38 24.68 -48.71
C LEU A 351 0.09 25.14 -48.02
N TYR A 352 0.20 25.79 -46.86
CA TYR A 352 -0.92 26.27 -46.06
C TYR A 352 -1.92 27.12 -46.86
N GLN A 353 -3.21 26.84 -46.66
CA GLN A 353 -4.33 27.65 -47.12
C GLN A 353 -5.20 28.05 -45.93
N TYR A 354 -5.80 29.24 -46.02
CA TYR A 354 -6.71 29.71 -44.97
C TYR A 354 -7.85 28.71 -44.77
N GLY A 355 -8.06 28.30 -43.51
CA GLY A 355 -9.07 27.31 -43.13
C GLY A 355 -8.54 25.87 -43.08
N ASP A 356 -7.25 25.62 -43.36
CA ASP A 356 -6.62 24.33 -43.10
C ASP A 356 -6.56 24.05 -41.60
N LEU A 357 -6.89 22.82 -41.21
CA LEU A 357 -6.71 22.30 -39.84
C LEU A 357 -5.56 21.28 -39.77
N TRP A 358 -5.11 20.78 -40.93
CA TRP A 358 -4.08 19.76 -41.03
C TRP A 358 -3.10 20.06 -42.16
N TYR A 359 -1.92 19.49 -42.03
CA TYR A 359 -0.81 19.61 -42.97
C TYR A 359 -1.18 18.92 -44.28
N ARG A 360 -1.17 19.66 -45.40
CA ARG A 360 -1.56 19.13 -46.72
C ARG A 360 -0.60 18.09 -47.30
N ASP A 361 0.63 18.08 -46.79
CA ASP A 361 1.70 17.16 -47.09
C ASP A 361 1.75 15.96 -46.12
N MET A 362 0.77 15.83 -45.23
CA MET A 362 0.60 14.70 -44.33
C MET A 362 -0.61 13.85 -44.72
N ARG A 363 -0.65 12.61 -44.22
CA ARG A 363 -1.79 11.71 -44.40
C ARG A 363 -3.04 12.28 -43.73
N SER A 364 -4.19 12.08 -44.38
CA SER A 364 -5.49 12.53 -43.86
C SER A 364 -5.83 11.85 -42.53
N PRO A 365 -6.55 12.54 -41.62
CA PRO A 365 -7.05 11.95 -40.38
C PRO A 365 -7.83 10.65 -40.61
N GLY A 366 -7.61 9.64 -39.75
CA GLY A 366 -8.24 8.34 -39.89
C GLY A 366 -7.66 7.25 -38.98
N LEU A 367 -8.17 6.04 -39.13
CA LEU A 367 -7.64 4.82 -38.53
C LEU A 367 -7.63 3.71 -39.59
N PHE A 368 -6.46 3.09 -39.81
CA PHE A 368 -6.25 2.11 -40.89
C PHE A 368 -6.69 2.66 -42.26
N ASP A 369 -7.65 2.00 -42.91
CA ASP A 369 -8.22 2.38 -44.20
C ASP A 369 -9.42 3.35 -44.10
N LYS A 370 -9.94 3.57 -42.88
CA LYS A 370 -11.08 4.45 -42.61
C LYS A 370 -10.62 5.89 -42.41
N LYS A 371 -11.13 6.80 -43.24
CA LYS A 371 -10.88 8.25 -43.12
C LYS A 371 -11.89 8.91 -42.21
N ILE A 372 -11.45 9.94 -41.49
CA ILE A 372 -12.32 10.83 -40.71
C ILE A 372 -12.54 12.11 -41.51
N GLU A 373 -13.80 12.37 -41.88
CA GLU A 373 -14.22 13.59 -42.59
C GLU A 373 -14.70 14.70 -41.64
N GLU A 374 -15.09 14.34 -40.41
CA GLU A 374 -15.37 15.30 -39.33
C GLU A 374 -14.14 16.18 -39.08
N ARG A 375 -14.35 17.47 -38.84
CA ARG A 375 -13.29 18.45 -38.71
C ARG A 375 -13.17 18.98 -37.29
N ASP A 376 -14.31 19.11 -36.59
CA ASP A 376 -14.45 19.75 -35.28
C ASP A 376 -14.27 18.76 -34.14
N ALA A 377 -14.94 17.61 -34.22
CA ALA A 377 -14.90 16.56 -33.19
C ALA A 377 -14.11 15.32 -33.64
N THR A 378 -12.96 15.50 -34.30
CA THR A 378 -12.16 14.40 -34.89
C THR A 378 -11.80 13.27 -33.92
N LEU A 379 -11.55 13.59 -32.64
CA LEU A 379 -11.22 12.56 -31.65
C LEU A 379 -12.42 11.69 -31.24
N ARG A 380 -13.65 12.21 -31.35
CA ARG A 380 -14.87 11.40 -31.14
C ARG A 380 -14.97 10.32 -32.22
N ASP A 381 -14.82 10.71 -33.48
CA ASP A 381 -14.86 9.76 -34.59
C ASP A 381 -13.67 8.78 -34.52
N LEU A 382 -12.47 9.22 -34.11
CA LEU A 382 -11.36 8.30 -33.85
C LEU A 382 -11.69 7.30 -32.73
N ALA A 383 -12.31 7.75 -31.64
CA ALA A 383 -12.72 6.89 -30.53
C ALA A 383 -13.71 5.81 -31.00
N GLU A 384 -14.71 6.18 -31.81
CA GLU A 384 -15.65 5.23 -32.43
C GLU A 384 -14.91 4.21 -33.30
N LEU A 385 -13.98 4.66 -34.14
CA LEU A 385 -13.18 3.78 -34.99
C LEU A 385 -12.30 2.80 -34.19
N ILE A 386 -11.73 3.24 -33.07
CA ILE A 386 -10.94 2.38 -32.18
C ILE A 386 -11.85 1.34 -31.52
N VAL A 387 -12.98 1.76 -30.96
CA VAL A 387 -13.93 0.87 -30.27
C VAL A 387 -14.52 -0.19 -31.21
N ASP A 388 -14.77 0.17 -32.47
CA ASP A 388 -15.26 -0.74 -33.51
C ASP A 388 -14.22 -1.78 -33.94
N ASP A 389 -12.93 -1.57 -33.65
CA ASP A 389 -11.88 -2.51 -34.00
C ASP A 389 -11.81 -3.67 -32.98
N PRO A 390 -11.80 -4.94 -33.43
CA PRO A 390 -11.71 -6.09 -32.53
C PRO A 390 -10.50 -6.06 -31.58
N ALA A 391 -9.40 -5.42 -31.98
CA ALA A 391 -8.21 -5.28 -31.13
C ALA A 391 -8.45 -4.42 -29.88
N PHE A 392 -9.50 -3.59 -29.83
CA PHE A 392 -9.86 -2.84 -28.63
C PHE A 392 -10.13 -3.75 -27.42
N LEU A 393 -10.78 -4.89 -27.65
CA LEU A 393 -11.12 -5.84 -26.58
C LEU A 393 -9.87 -6.51 -26.00
N SER A 394 -8.96 -6.98 -26.87
CA SER A 394 -7.71 -7.58 -26.42
C SER A 394 -6.74 -6.54 -25.83
N ALA A 395 -6.70 -5.32 -26.39
CA ALA A 395 -5.94 -4.20 -25.83
C ALA A 395 -6.42 -3.84 -24.42
N THR A 396 -7.73 -3.90 -24.16
CA THR A 396 -8.31 -3.69 -22.83
C THR A 396 -7.83 -4.74 -21.83
N ALA A 397 -7.85 -6.03 -22.19
CA ALA A 397 -7.30 -7.07 -21.31
C ALA A 397 -5.78 -6.87 -21.07
N LYS A 398 -5.02 -6.48 -22.10
CA LYS A 398 -3.59 -6.14 -21.99
C LYS A 398 -3.33 -4.91 -21.13
N PHE A 399 -4.25 -3.94 -21.14
CA PHE A 399 -4.18 -2.72 -20.33
C PHE A 399 -4.19 -3.07 -18.84
N TRP A 400 -5.11 -3.94 -18.42
CA TRP A 400 -5.33 -4.30 -17.01
C TRP A 400 -4.41 -5.40 -16.48
N TRP A 401 -3.74 -6.14 -17.36
CA TRP A 401 -2.85 -7.24 -16.98
C TRP A 401 -1.86 -6.87 -15.87
N PRO A 402 -1.08 -5.77 -15.95
CA PRO A 402 -0.10 -5.46 -14.93
C PRO A 402 -0.74 -5.06 -13.60
N SER A 403 -1.92 -4.43 -13.61
CA SER A 403 -2.62 -4.04 -12.38
C SER A 403 -3.18 -5.24 -11.61
N VAL A 404 -3.59 -6.30 -12.32
CA VAL A 404 -4.13 -7.52 -11.68
C VAL A 404 -3.01 -8.48 -11.26
N PHE A 405 -2.02 -8.70 -12.12
CA PHE A 405 -0.99 -9.72 -11.93
C PHE A 405 0.37 -9.17 -11.45
N GLY A 406 0.54 -7.85 -11.40
CA GLY A 406 1.73 -7.18 -10.86
C GLY A 406 2.95 -7.19 -11.77
N LYS A 407 2.81 -7.67 -13.01
CA LYS A 407 3.90 -7.88 -13.95
C LYS A 407 3.48 -7.51 -15.37
N PRO A 408 4.39 -6.99 -16.21
CA PRO A 408 4.08 -6.75 -17.62
C PRO A 408 3.87 -8.06 -18.39
N LEU A 409 3.20 -7.95 -19.53
CA LEU A 409 3.15 -9.02 -20.52
C LEU A 409 4.54 -9.25 -21.14
N LEU A 410 4.81 -10.49 -21.54
CA LEU A 410 5.99 -10.84 -22.29
C LEU A 410 5.95 -10.24 -23.70
N ASP A 411 7.11 -9.80 -24.16
CA ASP A 411 7.31 -9.50 -25.57
C ASP A 411 7.38 -10.78 -26.40
N LYS A 412 6.86 -10.72 -27.63
CA LYS A 412 7.06 -11.82 -28.59
C LYS A 412 8.57 -11.99 -28.84
N PRO A 413 9.15 -13.17 -28.62
CA PRO A 413 10.56 -13.39 -28.89
C PRO A 413 10.85 -13.23 -30.39
N ALA A 414 11.91 -12.49 -30.71
CA ALA A 414 12.17 -12.03 -32.08
C ALA A 414 13.08 -12.97 -32.90
N VAL A 415 13.94 -13.76 -32.26
CA VAL A 415 15.00 -14.55 -32.93
C VAL A 415 14.84 -16.03 -32.59
N GLU A 416 14.37 -16.82 -33.56
CA GLU A 416 14.11 -18.26 -33.38
C GLU A 416 15.36 -19.08 -33.02
N SER A 417 16.55 -18.61 -33.40
CA SER A 417 17.82 -19.29 -33.10
C SER A 417 18.35 -19.06 -31.68
N ASP A 418 17.73 -18.17 -30.90
CA ASP A 418 18.19 -17.86 -29.55
C ASP A 418 17.93 -19.03 -28.58
N GLN A 419 18.88 -19.27 -27.68
CA GLN A 419 18.69 -20.26 -26.61
C GLN A 419 17.48 -19.88 -25.74
N GLY A 420 16.59 -20.84 -25.49
CA GLY A 420 15.35 -20.63 -24.73
C GLY A 420 14.19 -20.01 -25.53
N TYR A 421 14.34 -19.79 -26.85
CA TYR A 421 13.27 -19.24 -27.69
C TYR A 421 11.95 -20.01 -27.54
N ALA A 422 11.99 -21.35 -27.61
CA ALA A 422 10.80 -22.18 -27.54
C ALA A 422 10.03 -21.97 -26.23
N SER A 423 10.73 -21.91 -25.10
CA SER A 423 10.16 -21.70 -23.77
C SER A 423 9.57 -20.30 -23.62
N LYS A 424 10.27 -19.26 -24.09
CA LYS A 424 9.78 -17.87 -24.13
C LYS A 424 8.56 -17.72 -25.03
N TYR A 425 8.57 -18.36 -26.19
CA TYR A 425 7.47 -18.32 -27.13
C TYR A 425 6.23 -19.03 -26.57
N ALA A 426 6.42 -20.20 -25.92
CA ALA A 426 5.34 -20.91 -25.24
C ALA A 426 4.73 -20.07 -24.10
N ALA A 427 5.57 -19.41 -23.29
CA ALA A 427 5.15 -18.49 -22.23
C ALA A 427 4.34 -17.31 -22.78
N TYR A 428 4.85 -16.67 -23.83
CA TYR A 428 4.18 -15.59 -24.54
C TYR A 428 2.81 -16.03 -25.10
N GLN A 429 2.76 -17.19 -25.74
CA GLN A 429 1.54 -17.73 -26.33
C GLN A 429 0.49 -18.02 -25.26
N ALA A 430 0.88 -18.61 -24.12
CA ALA A 430 -0.04 -18.87 -23.01
C ALA A 430 -0.66 -17.58 -22.46
N GLN A 431 0.10 -16.48 -22.40
CA GLN A 431 -0.45 -15.18 -22.04
C GLN A 431 -1.42 -14.65 -23.10
N GLN A 432 -1.11 -14.80 -24.40
CA GLN A 432 -2.04 -14.37 -25.46
C GLN A 432 -3.35 -15.16 -25.44
N ASP A 433 -3.28 -16.48 -25.23
CA ASP A 433 -4.48 -17.33 -25.14
C ASP A 433 -5.40 -16.86 -24.00
N SER A 434 -4.82 -16.50 -22.84
CA SER A 434 -5.59 -15.97 -21.70
C SER A 434 -6.15 -14.57 -21.97
N ILE A 435 -5.39 -13.72 -22.68
CA ILE A 435 -5.88 -12.40 -23.13
C ILE A 435 -7.11 -12.56 -24.04
N ASP A 436 -7.11 -13.54 -24.94
CA ASP A 436 -8.26 -13.79 -25.82
C ASP A 436 -9.49 -14.27 -25.03
N GLU A 437 -9.29 -15.09 -23.99
CA GLU A 437 -10.36 -15.50 -23.07
C GLU A 437 -10.95 -14.30 -22.31
N PHE A 438 -10.10 -13.43 -21.76
CA PHE A 438 -10.55 -12.22 -21.06
C PHE A 438 -11.25 -11.22 -22.00
N ALA A 439 -10.73 -11.07 -23.22
CA ALA A 439 -11.36 -10.25 -24.26
C ALA A 439 -12.74 -10.80 -24.65
N ALA A 440 -12.90 -12.12 -24.73
CA ALA A 440 -14.19 -12.75 -25.00
C ALA A 440 -15.21 -12.54 -23.87
N VAL A 441 -14.77 -12.50 -22.61
CA VAL A 441 -15.62 -12.12 -21.46
C VAL A 441 -16.08 -10.67 -21.60
N LEU A 442 -15.14 -9.76 -21.89
CA LEU A 442 -15.44 -8.35 -22.12
C LEU A 442 -16.42 -8.17 -23.30
N ALA A 443 -16.24 -8.90 -24.40
CA ALA A 443 -17.05 -8.80 -25.62
C ALA A 443 -18.57 -8.99 -25.40
N LYS A 444 -18.98 -9.73 -24.37
CA LYS A 444 -20.39 -10.05 -24.11
C LYS A 444 -21.24 -8.82 -23.86
N ARG A 445 -20.70 -7.84 -23.11
CA ARG A 445 -21.43 -6.61 -22.72
C ARG A 445 -20.52 -5.40 -22.41
N MET A 446 -19.24 -5.50 -22.74
CA MET A 446 -18.18 -4.53 -22.40
C MET A 446 -18.08 -4.21 -20.90
N SER A 447 -18.32 -5.20 -20.03
CA SER A 447 -18.11 -5.07 -18.58
C SER A 447 -16.66 -5.35 -18.22
N ALA A 448 -15.93 -4.32 -17.80
CA ALA A 448 -14.59 -4.49 -17.26
C ALA A 448 -14.60 -5.26 -15.93
N LYS A 449 -15.66 -5.11 -15.10
CA LYS A 449 -15.80 -5.87 -13.86
C LYS A 449 -15.80 -7.38 -14.11
N ASP A 450 -16.56 -7.84 -15.11
CA ASP A 450 -16.65 -9.26 -15.45
C ASP A 450 -15.29 -9.78 -15.93
N MET A 451 -14.59 -8.99 -16.76
CA MET A 451 -13.24 -9.32 -17.21
C MET A 451 -12.26 -9.40 -16.04
N LEU A 452 -12.24 -8.41 -15.14
CA LEU A 452 -11.36 -8.38 -13.96
C LEU A 452 -11.63 -9.57 -13.03
N VAL A 453 -12.89 -9.98 -12.87
CA VAL A 453 -13.24 -11.19 -12.09
C VAL A 453 -12.64 -12.43 -12.73
N GLU A 454 -12.81 -12.64 -14.03
CA GLU A 454 -12.22 -13.82 -14.69
C GLU A 454 -10.68 -13.78 -14.69
N MET A 455 -10.07 -12.59 -14.73
CA MET A 455 -8.62 -12.45 -14.53
C MET A 455 -8.19 -12.94 -13.13
N ILE A 456 -8.93 -12.58 -12.07
CA ILE A 456 -8.65 -13.00 -10.69
C ILE A 456 -8.95 -14.50 -10.48
N MET A 457 -9.97 -15.04 -11.17
CA MET A 457 -10.28 -16.48 -11.13
C MET A 457 -9.25 -17.31 -11.88
N SER A 458 -8.47 -16.70 -12.79
CA SER A 458 -7.52 -17.42 -13.63
C SER A 458 -6.31 -17.97 -12.87
N PRO A 459 -5.66 -19.03 -13.38
CA PRO A 459 -4.44 -19.58 -12.77
C PRO A 459 -3.29 -18.57 -12.65
N TRP A 460 -3.29 -17.50 -13.46
CA TRP A 460 -2.29 -16.43 -13.36
C TRP A 460 -2.38 -15.66 -12.05
N PHE A 461 -3.59 -15.54 -11.49
CA PHE A 461 -3.78 -14.96 -10.17
C PHE A 461 -3.79 -16.05 -9.11
N SER A 462 -4.57 -17.11 -9.26
CA SER A 462 -4.85 -18.08 -8.19
C SER A 462 -3.93 -19.31 -8.17
N GLY A 463 -2.95 -19.42 -9.08
CA GLY A 463 -2.02 -20.55 -9.11
C GLY A 463 -1.15 -20.65 -7.85
N GLU A 464 -1.23 -21.77 -7.13
CA GLU A 464 -0.49 -22.01 -5.88
C GLU A 464 0.73 -22.90 -6.11
N SER A 465 0.53 -24.02 -6.78
CA SER A 465 1.56 -25.03 -6.97
C SER A 465 1.41 -25.75 -8.31
N VAL A 466 2.47 -26.43 -8.72
CA VAL A 466 2.45 -27.33 -9.87
C VAL A 466 2.60 -28.76 -9.38
N THR A 467 1.81 -29.68 -9.92
CA THR A 467 1.81 -31.09 -9.48
C THR A 467 3.12 -31.81 -9.80
N SER A 468 3.90 -31.29 -10.76
CA SER A 468 5.22 -31.78 -11.11
C SER A 468 6.30 -30.94 -10.46
N TYR A 469 7.24 -31.59 -9.77
CA TYR A 469 8.47 -30.93 -9.29
C TYR A 469 9.49 -30.72 -10.42
N ALA A 470 9.20 -31.16 -11.65
CA ALA A 470 10.06 -30.91 -12.79
C ALA A 470 10.00 -29.41 -13.14
N PHE A 471 11.17 -28.79 -13.25
CA PHE A 471 11.28 -27.41 -13.68
C PHE A 471 10.64 -27.21 -15.07
N ASN A 472 9.77 -26.23 -15.18
CA ASN A 472 9.14 -25.83 -16.44
C ASN A 472 9.69 -24.47 -16.86
N GLU A 473 10.55 -24.47 -17.88
CA GLU A 473 11.17 -23.25 -18.41
C GLU A 473 10.15 -22.21 -18.87
N ALA A 474 9.05 -22.61 -19.51
CA ALA A 474 8.04 -21.66 -19.98
C ALA A 474 7.34 -20.97 -18.80
N GLN A 475 7.00 -21.71 -17.74
CA GLN A 475 6.42 -21.12 -16.52
C GLN A 475 7.42 -20.17 -15.83
N TYR A 476 8.71 -20.52 -15.82
CA TYR A 476 9.76 -19.63 -15.32
C TYR A 476 9.90 -18.34 -16.14
N GLU A 477 9.92 -18.44 -17.47
CA GLU A 477 10.00 -17.29 -18.39
C GLU A 477 8.77 -16.39 -18.26
N ALA A 478 7.58 -16.96 -18.04
CA ALA A 478 6.36 -16.21 -17.73
C ALA A 478 6.37 -15.56 -16.34
N GLN A 479 7.37 -15.88 -15.52
CA GLN A 479 7.41 -15.61 -14.08
C GLN A 479 6.10 -16.01 -13.40
N PHE A 480 5.56 -17.16 -13.80
CA PHE A 480 4.26 -17.67 -13.40
C PHE A 480 4.20 -17.84 -11.89
N GLY A 481 3.16 -17.28 -11.27
CA GLY A 481 2.95 -17.38 -9.84
C GLY A 481 2.01 -16.30 -9.31
N SER A 482 1.31 -16.64 -8.25
CA SER A 482 0.34 -15.80 -7.53
C SER A 482 0.94 -14.63 -6.74
N LYS A 483 2.25 -14.65 -6.50
CA LYS A 483 2.90 -13.69 -5.60
C LYS A 483 3.40 -12.47 -6.35
N GLN A 484 2.95 -11.30 -5.92
CA GLN A 484 3.40 -10.00 -6.38
C GLN A 484 3.78 -9.12 -5.19
N LEU A 485 4.69 -8.16 -5.42
CA LEU A 485 4.92 -7.09 -4.46
C LEU A 485 3.70 -6.18 -4.43
N LEU A 486 3.33 -5.73 -3.23
CA LEU A 486 2.29 -4.72 -3.07
C LEU A 486 2.84 -3.37 -3.50
N THR A 487 1.98 -2.53 -4.10
CA THR A 487 2.33 -1.12 -4.27
C THR A 487 2.53 -0.44 -2.92
N PRO A 488 3.26 0.68 -2.83
CA PRO A 488 3.42 1.41 -1.57
C PRO A 488 2.07 1.75 -0.90
N GLU A 489 1.08 2.13 -1.69
CA GLU A 489 -0.27 2.48 -1.23
C GLU A 489 -1.01 1.24 -0.70
N GLN A 490 -0.90 0.11 -1.39
CA GLN A 490 -1.48 -1.17 -0.94
C GLN A 490 -0.78 -1.69 0.33
N LEU A 491 0.54 -1.53 0.44
CA LEU A 491 1.29 -1.86 1.64
C LEU A 491 0.80 -1.05 2.84
N GLY A 492 0.65 0.27 2.68
CA GLY A 492 0.14 1.14 3.74
C GLY A 492 -1.27 0.78 4.18
N ARG A 493 -2.19 0.54 3.23
CA ARG A 493 -3.56 0.10 3.54
C ARG A 493 -3.58 -1.26 4.25
N LYS A 494 -2.78 -2.23 3.78
CA LYS A 494 -2.67 -3.54 4.43
C LYS A 494 -2.11 -3.43 5.84
N THR A 495 -1.04 -2.66 6.06
CA THR A 495 -0.48 -2.41 7.39
C THR A 495 -1.55 -1.83 8.32
N ARG A 496 -2.25 -0.79 7.86
CA ARG A 496 -3.33 -0.15 8.63
C ARG A 496 -4.47 -1.12 8.93
N ALA A 497 -4.92 -1.90 7.95
CA ALA A 497 -6.03 -2.86 8.12
C ALA A 497 -5.67 -4.00 9.08
N LEU A 498 -4.45 -4.52 9.03
CA LEU A 498 -4.01 -5.63 9.88
C LEU A 498 -3.67 -5.20 11.30
N THR A 499 -2.97 -4.08 11.43
CA THR A 499 -2.34 -3.70 12.71
C THR A 499 -2.94 -2.46 13.34
N GLY A 500 -3.75 -1.71 12.60
CA GLY A 500 -4.15 -0.35 12.96
C GLY A 500 -3.04 0.68 12.76
N VAL A 501 -1.79 0.32 12.48
CA VAL A 501 -0.69 1.30 12.45
C VAL A 501 -0.73 2.18 11.20
N SER A 502 -0.65 3.49 11.41
CA SER A 502 -0.44 4.50 10.38
C SER A 502 1.03 4.92 10.37
N TRP A 503 1.89 4.08 9.79
CA TRP A 503 3.35 4.21 9.90
C TRP A 503 3.85 5.53 9.31
N ARG A 504 4.44 6.38 10.16
CA ARG A 504 4.98 7.71 9.87
C ARG A 504 4.03 8.61 9.09
N SER A 505 2.73 8.38 9.25
CA SER A 505 1.68 9.02 8.47
C SER A 505 0.69 9.67 9.42
N ASN A 506 0.31 10.92 9.16
CA ASN A 506 -0.46 11.74 10.10
C ASN A 506 -1.56 12.54 9.40
N ARG A 507 -2.67 12.74 10.10
CA ARG A 507 -3.78 13.56 9.61
C ARG A 507 -3.56 15.03 9.94
N ARG A 508 -3.90 15.91 9.00
CA ARG A 508 -3.91 17.37 9.18
C ARG A 508 -5.28 17.87 9.65
N PRO A 509 -5.37 19.06 10.29
CA PRO A 509 -6.64 19.71 10.62
C PRO A 509 -7.62 19.83 9.44
N SER A 510 -7.11 20.06 8.23
CA SER A 510 -7.89 20.06 6.98
C SER A 510 -8.55 18.73 6.64
N GLY A 511 -8.13 17.64 7.29
CA GLY A 511 -8.55 16.28 7.00
C GLY A 511 -7.62 15.54 6.02
N GLU A 512 -6.67 16.25 5.39
CA GLU A 512 -5.63 15.67 4.52
C GLU A 512 -4.77 14.68 5.30
N MET A 513 -4.39 13.58 4.65
CA MET A 513 -3.50 12.58 5.22
C MET A 513 -2.11 12.72 4.60
N TYR A 514 -1.11 13.01 5.42
CA TYR A 514 0.29 12.84 4.99
C TYR A 514 0.66 11.35 5.10
N SER A 515 1.20 10.78 4.02
CA SER A 515 1.58 9.37 3.94
C SER A 515 3.08 9.19 3.70
N ALA A 516 3.76 8.51 4.61
CA ALA A 516 5.17 8.14 4.39
C ALA A 516 5.35 7.16 3.22
N TYR A 517 4.32 6.36 2.92
CA TYR A 517 4.36 5.45 1.77
C TYR A 517 4.40 6.22 0.44
N GLU A 518 3.72 7.37 0.37
CA GLU A 518 3.78 8.27 -0.79
C GLU A 518 5.14 8.97 -0.87
N THR A 519 5.64 9.50 0.24
CA THR A 519 6.97 10.14 0.30
C THR A 519 8.10 9.18 -0.10
N PHE A 520 8.00 7.90 0.27
CA PHE A 520 8.96 6.86 -0.11
C PHE A 520 8.54 6.05 -1.34
N SER A 521 7.51 6.47 -2.09
CA SER A 521 6.85 5.64 -3.09
C SER A 521 7.83 5.01 -4.08
N VAL A 522 8.68 5.82 -4.74
CA VAL A 522 9.71 5.31 -5.68
C VAL A 522 10.70 4.35 -5.00
N LEU A 523 11.12 4.64 -3.77
CA LEU A 523 12.05 3.77 -3.03
C LEU A 523 11.41 2.45 -2.57
N LEU A 524 10.08 2.43 -2.48
CA LEU A 524 9.26 1.25 -2.18
C LEU A 524 8.73 0.57 -3.46
N GLY A 525 9.25 0.91 -4.65
CA GLY A 525 8.90 0.26 -5.91
C GLY A 525 7.69 0.87 -6.63
N GLY A 526 7.20 2.03 -6.19
CA GLY A 526 6.24 2.87 -6.90
C GLY A 526 6.86 3.65 -8.07
N ILE A 527 6.08 4.56 -8.64
CA ILE A 527 6.45 5.36 -9.81
C ILE A 527 6.18 6.85 -9.55
N ASP A 528 6.92 7.74 -10.23
CA ASP A 528 6.65 9.18 -10.27
C ASP A 528 6.02 9.62 -11.60
N SER A 529 5.84 8.67 -12.53
CA SER A 529 5.29 8.85 -13.88
C SER A 529 6.12 9.74 -14.83
N GLU A 530 7.25 10.26 -14.36
CA GLU A 530 8.15 11.15 -15.09
C GLU A 530 9.49 10.45 -15.37
N ALA A 531 10.29 10.22 -14.33
CA ALA A 531 11.60 9.58 -14.43
C ALA A 531 11.51 8.06 -14.17
N VAL A 532 10.67 7.65 -13.23
CA VAL A 532 10.37 6.26 -12.92
C VAL A 532 8.97 5.94 -13.42
N THR A 533 8.90 5.10 -14.45
CA THR A 533 7.66 4.84 -15.22
C THR A 533 7.20 3.38 -15.14
N SER A 534 7.87 2.56 -14.34
CA SER A 534 7.53 1.15 -14.14
C SER A 534 7.75 0.76 -12.68
N ARG A 535 6.80 -0.01 -12.13
CA ARG A 535 6.91 -0.53 -10.76
C ARG A 535 8.03 -1.56 -10.65
N ALA A 536 8.62 -1.66 -9.46
CA ALA A 536 9.54 -2.74 -9.14
C ALA A 536 8.76 -4.06 -8.95
N THR A 537 9.13 -5.10 -9.69
CA THR A 537 8.54 -6.44 -9.55
C THR A 537 9.33 -7.34 -8.62
N GLU A 538 10.49 -6.87 -8.14
CA GLU A 538 11.41 -7.60 -7.26
C GLU A 538 11.93 -6.69 -6.13
N LEU A 539 12.31 -7.30 -5.00
CA LEU A 539 12.83 -6.58 -3.85
C LEU A 539 14.21 -6.01 -4.14
N THR A 540 14.36 -4.70 -3.98
CA THR A 540 15.69 -4.06 -4.02
C THR A 540 16.29 -3.96 -2.60
N PRO A 541 17.62 -3.82 -2.47
CA PRO A 541 18.25 -3.61 -1.15
C PRO A 541 17.69 -2.41 -0.37
N THR A 542 17.33 -1.33 -1.09
CA THR A 542 16.69 -0.15 -0.51
C THR A 542 15.31 -0.46 0.02
N MET A 543 14.48 -1.16 -0.75
CA MET A 543 13.15 -1.61 -0.30
C MET A 543 13.27 -2.46 0.96
N THR A 544 14.17 -3.44 0.98
CA THR A 544 14.40 -4.30 2.15
C THR A 544 14.78 -3.48 3.39
N SER A 545 15.66 -2.49 3.25
CA SER A 545 16.08 -1.63 4.36
C SER A 545 14.91 -0.80 4.92
N ILE A 546 14.05 -0.27 4.04
CA ILE A 546 12.85 0.47 4.44
C ILE A 546 11.83 -0.48 5.09
N LEU A 547 11.59 -1.67 4.53
CA LEU A 547 10.66 -2.66 5.07
C LEU A 547 11.09 -3.17 6.46
N MET A 548 12.39 -3.36 6.70
CA MET A 548 12.93 -3.68 8.03
C MET A 548 12.70 -2.54 9.02
N THR A 549 12.87 -1.29 8.59
CA THR A 549 12.56 -0.10 9.41
C THR A 549 11.06 -0.04 9.72
N HIS A 550 10.22 -0.26 8.70
CA HIS A 550 8.77 -0.30 8.83
C HIS A 550 8.31 -1.36 9.83
N ALA A 551 8.84 -2.59 9.73
CA ALA A 551 8.51 -3.67 10.66
C ALA A 551 8.91 -3.29 12.10
N THR A 552 10.15 -2.83 12.28
CA THR A 552 10.68 -2.44 13.61
C THR A 552 9.88 -1.30 14.25
N GLU A 553 9.54 -0.27 13.47
CA GLU A 553 8.84 0.91 13.99
C GLU A 553 7.33 0.70 14.16
N SER A 554 6.74 -0.26 13.45
CA SER A 554 5.30 -0.56 13.54
C SER A 554 4.99 -1.59 14.62
N ALA A 555 5.94 -2.46 14.97
CA ALA A 555 5.73 -3.56 15.92
C ALA A 555 5.21 -3.07 17.28
N CYS A 556 5.87 -2.10 17.92
CA CYS A 556 5.42 -1.64 19.23
C CYS A 556 4.06 -0.92 19.18
N PRO A 557 3.84 0.08 18.29
CA PRO A 557 2.52 0.69 18.14
C PRO A 557 1.39 -0.32 17.87
N ALA A 558 1.67 -1.38 17.10
CA ALA A 558 0.70 -2.46 16.85
C ALA A 558 0.33 -3.22 18.12
N VAL A 559 1.28 -3.44 19.03
CA VAL A 559 1.03 -4.13 20.32
C VAL A 559 0.30 -3.23 21.31
N VAL A 560 0.83 -2.02 21.56
CA VAL A 560 0.31 -1.15 22.63
C VAL A 560 -1.12 -0.69 22.35
N ARG A 561 -1.48 -0.43 21.08
CA ARG A 561 -2.85 -0.04 20.74
C ARG A 561 -3.86 -1.15 21.03
N GLN A 562 -3.44 -2.41 20.92
CA GLN A 562 -4.34 -3.55 21.10
C GLN A 562 -4.63 -3.70 22.59
N PHE A 563 -3.58 -3.66 23.42
CA PHE A 563 -3.75 -3.69 24.87
C PHE A 563 -4.41 -2.44 25.47
N ALA A 564 -4.40 -1.31 24.74
CA ALA A 564 -5.17 -0.13 25.12
C ALA A 564 -6.70 -0.31 25.03
N LYS A 565 -7.17 -1.36 24.33
CA LYS A 565 -8.59 -1.67 24.17
C LYS A 565 -9.00 -2.91 24.97
N PRO A 566 -10.29 -3.04 25.34
CA PRO A 566 -10.84 -4.29 25.86
C PRO A 566 -10.61 -5.46 24.89
N ILE A 567 -10.48 -6.68 25.40
CA ILE A 567 -10.09 -7.86 24.59
C ILE A 567 -11.06 -8.13 23.43
N GLU A 568 -12.35 -7.85 23.62
CA GLU A 568 -13.41 -7.99 22.63
C GLU A 568 -13.33 -7.00 21.45
N GLU A 569 -12.59 -5.90 21.61
CA GLU A 569 -12.36 -4.89 20.56
C GLU A 569 -11.02 -5.10 19.83
N ARG A 570 -10.21 -6.06 20.25
CA ARG A 570 -8.88 -6.33 19.68
C ARG A 570 -8.96 -7.17 18.42
N THR A 571 -8.14 -6.84 17.43
CA THR A 571 -8.03 -7.58 16.17
C THR A 571 -6.83 -8.52 16.12
N LEU A 572 -5.77 -8.22 16.87
CA LEU A 572 -4.56 -9.03 16.92
C LEU A 572 -4.46 -9.87 18.19
N PHE A 573 -4.75 -9.31 19.37
CA PHE A 573 -4.49 -9.95 20.66
C PHE A 573 -5.77 -10.36 21.40
N SER A 574 -6.46 -11.39 20.93
CA SER A 574 -7.77 -11.84 21.44
C SER A 574 -7.71 -13.01 22.43
N PHE A 575 -6.53 -13.59 22.68
CA PHE A 575 -6.36 -14.75 23.58
C PHE A 575 -5.57 -14.42 24.84
N VAL A 576 -5.04 -13.20 24.97
CA VAL A 576 -4.14 -12.80 26.06
C VAL A 576 -4.43 -11.40 26.55
N GLU A 577 -4.15 -11.19 27.82
CA GLU A 577 -4.07 -9.87 28.47
C GLU A 577 -2.61 -9.50 28.76
N GLU A 578 -2.36 -8.23 29.11
CA GLU A 578 -1.02 -7.77 29.54
C GLU A 578 -0.46 -8.61 30.70
N SER A 579 -1.32 -9.18 31.55
CA SER A 579 -0.96 -10.04 32.68
C SER A 579 -0.85 -11.52 32.32
N THR A 580 -1.11 -11.93 31.08
CA THR A 580 -1.00 -13.34 30.67
C THR A 580 0.48 -13.70 30.48
N LEU A 581 1.12 -14.10 31.57
CA LEU A 581 2.51 -14.56 31.59
C LEU A 581 2.57 -16.08 31.68
N PRO A 582 3.55 -16.77 31.03
CA PRO A 582 3.52 -18.21 30.94
C PRO A 582 3.55 -18.94 32.28
N LEU A 583 4.26 -18.42 33.27
CA LEU A 583 4.37 -19.06 34.59
C LEU A 583 3.32 -18.56 35.58
N LEU A 584 2.62 -17.47 35.28
CA LEU A 584 1.74 -16.82 36.25
C LEU A 584 0.40 -17.57 36.39
N HIS A 585 0.03 -17.90 37.62
CA HIS A 585 -1.30 -18.45 37.96
C HIS A 585 -2.25 -17.36 38.45
N GLY A 586 -1.71 -16.33 39.10
CA GLY A 586 -2.47 -15.13 39.45
C GLY A 586 -1.58 -14.06 40.07
N ALA A 587 -1.95 -12.80 39.84
CA ALA A 587 -1.35 -11.64 40.49
C ALA A 587 -2.41 -10.61 40.84
N GLN A 588 -2.21 -9.87 41.92
CA GLN A 588 -3.04 -8.74 42.29
C GLN A 588 -2.21 -7.60 42.86
N SER A 589 -2.47 -6.38 42.38
CA SER A 589 -1.90 -5.15 42.92
C SER A 589 -2.69 -4.68 44.14
N PHE A 590 -1.98 -4.16 45.14
CA PHE A 590 -2.55 -3.62 46.36
C PHE A 590 -1.88 -2.30 46.75
N THR A 591 -2.72 -1.30 47.04
CA THR A 591 -2.31 -0.12 47.78
C THR A 591 -2.25 -0.46 49.26
N VAL A 592 -1.06 -0.42 49.86
CA VAL A 592 -0.86 -0.69 51.29
C VAL A 592 -1.16 0.58 52.07
N LEU A 593 -2.38 0.67 52.62
CA LEU A 593 -2.88 1.81 53.43
C LEU A 593 -2.22 1.85 54.83
N SER A 594 -0.89 1.98 54.88
CA SER A 594 -0.05 1.99 56.07
C SER A 594 0.97 3.13 55.96
N GLU A 595 1.19 3.86 57.05
CA GLU A 595 2.06 5.04 57.09
C GLU A 595 3.37 4.82 57.86
N GLU A 596 3.38 3.84 58.77
CA GLU A 596 4.52 3.51 59.62
C GLU A 596 4.68 2.00 59.86
N LEU A 597 5.89 1.60 60.23
CA LEU A 597 6.19 0.22 60.62
C LEU A 597 5.29 -0.23 61.77
N GLY A 598 4.68 -1.39 61.61
CA GLY A 598 3.84 -2.01 62.64
C GLY A 598 2.34 -1.74 62.47
N ASP A 599 1.96 -0.80 61.60
CA ASP A 599 0.57 -0.67 61.14
C ASP A 599 0.26 -1.71 60.06
N TRP A 600 0.16 -2.97 60.49
CA TRP A 600 -0.02 -4.12 59.62
C TRP A 600 -1.42 -4.17 58.99
N LYS A 601 -1.46 -4.18 57.65
CA LYS A 601 -2.65 -4.39 56.82
C LYS A 601 -2.56 -5.73 56.12
N THR A 602 -3.60 -6.53 56.23
CA THR A 602 -3.72 -7.79 55.50
C THR A 602 -4.22 -7.52 54.09
N GLN A 603 -3.47 -7.99 53.10
CA GLN A 603 -3.87 -8.05 51.70
C GLN A 603 -4.10 -9.50 51.30
N SER A 604 -5.13 -9.77 50.50
CA SER A 604 -5.48 -11.13 50.13
C SER A 604 -5.94 -11.23 48.69
N PHE A 605 -5.50 -12.26 47.97
CA PHE A 605 -6.07 -12.65 46.69
C PHE A 605 -6.19 -14.17 46.57
N ALA A 606 -6.97 -14.61 45.60
CA ALA A 606 -7.12 -16.03 45.27
C ALA A 606 -6.66 -16.29 43.84
N ALA A 607 -6.04 -17.44 43.60
CA ALA A 607 -5.65 -17.89 42.27
C ALA A 607 -5.86 -19.40 42.14
N GLU A 608 -6.23 -19.83 40.94
CA GLU A 608 -6.25 -21.26 40.58
C GLU A 608 -4.82 -21.68 40.28
N ALA A 609 -4.31 -22.70 40.96
CA ALA A 609 -2.98 -23.25 40.71
C ALA A 609 -3.01 -24.77 40.56
N ASN A 610 -2.14 -25.30 39.70
CA ASN A 610 -1.92 -26.73 39.55
C ASN A 610 -0.91 -27.28 40.57
N ALA A 611 -0.84 -28.60 40.74
CA ALA A 611 0.17 -29.22 41.59
C ALA A 611 1.61 -29.00 41.06
N GLY A 612 2.60 -29.11 41.93
CA GLY A 612 4.03 -28.93 41.66
C GLY A 612 4.61 -27.66 42.29
N ALA A 613 5.90 -27.42 42.01
CA ALA A 613 6.64 -26.29 42.56
C ALA A 613 6.06 -24.93 42.10
N LYS A 614 5.86 -24.04 43.06
CA LYS A 614 5.37 -22.67 42.89
C LYS A 614 6.26 -21.69 43.62
N THR A 615 6.25 -20.45 43.17
CA THR A 615 6.85 -19.31 43.85
C THR A 615 5.76 -18.29 44.13
N ILE A 616 5.58 -17.92 45.39
CA ILE A 616 4.76 -16.77 45.78
C ILE A 616 5.69 -15.58 45.97
N ALA A 617 5.34 -14.45 45.38
CA ALA A 617 6.16 -13.25 45.41
C ALA A 617 5.36 -12.02 45.86
N ILE A 618 6.04 -11.12 46.58
CA ILE A 618 5.58 -9.77 46.91
C ILE A 618 6.59 -8.81 46.30
N LYS A 619 6.19 -8.13 45.23
CA LYS A 619 7.00 -7.13 44.54
C LYS A 619 6.63 -5.74 45.03
N PHE A 620 7.62 -4.96 45.45
CA PHE A 620 7.46 -3.56 45.82
C PHE A 620 7.56 -2.69 44.56
N THR A 621 6.43 -2.13 44.10
CA THR A 621 6.34 -1.57 42.73
C THR A 621 6.55 -0.06 42.64
N ASN A 622 6.50 0.67 43.75
CA ASN A 622 6.75 2.12 43.76
C ASN A 622 7.81 2.56 44.79
N PRO A 623 8.99 1.90 44.81
CA PRO A 623 10.10 2.26 45.70
C PRO A 623 10.56 3.70 45.42
N TYR A 624 11.01 4.39 46.46
CA TYR A 624 11.58 5.73 46.32
C TYR A 624 12.71 5.92 47.32
N CYS A 625 13.80 6.54 46.88
CA CYS A 625 14.91 6.97 47.71
C CYS A 625 15.51 8.25 47.11
N ASP A 626 15.45 9.35 47.85
CA ASP A 626 16.18 10.58 47.57
C ASP A 626 17.62 10.43 48.11
N TYR A 627 18.51 9.97 47.24
CA TYR A 627 19.88 9.59 47.61
C TYR A 627 20.84 10.78 47.50
N ASP A 628 21.44 11.18 48.62
CA ASP A 628 22.39 12.31 48.66
C ASP A 628 23.83 11.94 48.27
N GLY A 629 24.06 10.70 47.82
CA GLY A 629 25.39 10.14 47.59
C GLY A 629 25.90 9.26 48.74
N THR A 630 25.29 9.32 49.92
CA THR A 630 25.65 8.53 51.11
C THR A 630 24.48 7.81 51.79
N LYS A 631 23.29 8.42 51.80
CA LYS A 631 22.07 7.83 52.39
C LYS A 631 20.82 8.31 51.66
N CYS A 632 19.73 7.57 51.82
CA CYS A 632 18.40 8.07 51.45
C CYS A 632 17.94 9.10 52.49
N LEU A 633 17.81 10.36 52.10
CA LEU A 633 17.27 11.43 52.95
C LEU A 633 15.76 11.32 53.10
N ASP A 634 15.10 10.84 52.05
CA ASP A 634 13.69 10.53 52.03
C ASP A 634 13.47 9.21 51.28
N GLN A 635 12.64 8.31 51.80
CA GLN A 635 12.45 6.99 51.17
C GLN A 635 11.13 6.33 51.56
N ARG A 636 10.68 5.42 50.67
CA ARG A 636 9.62 4.47 50.99
C ARG A 636 10.23 3.12 51.39
N LEU A 637 9.69 2.50 52.42
CA LEU A 637 10.11 1.17 52.88
C LEU A 637 8.90 0.26 53.05
N LEU A 638 8.95 -0.93 52.46
CA LEU A 638 7.94 -1.97 52.65
C LEU A 638 8.39 -2.92 53.75
N PHE A 639 7.46 -3.30 54.63
CA PHE A 639 7.67 -4.32 55.64
C PHE A 639 6.69 -5.47 55.44
N VAL A 640 7.18 -6.70 55.44
CA VAL A 640 6.39 -7.93 55.30
C VAL A 640 6.45 -8.69 56.61
N ASP A 641 5.36 -8.76 57.38
CA ASP A 641 5.30 -9.53 58.63
C ASP A 641 5.11 -11.02 58.37
N SER A 642 4.21 -11.38 57.46
CA SER A 642 3.92 -12.78 57.17
C SER A 642 3.22 -12.98 55.83
N ILE A 643 3.38 -14.18 55.28
CA ILE A 643 2.56 -14.71 54.17
C ILE A 643 1.86 -15.97 54.67
N THR A 644 0.56 -16.08 54.39
CA THR A 644 -0.26 -17.24 54.69
C THR A 644 -0.88 -17.77 53.40
N VAL A 645 -0.78 -19.08 53.18
CA VAL A 645 -1.30 -19.78 52.01
C VAL A 645 -2.32 -20.81 52.49
N THR A 646 -3.54 -20.74 51.95
CA THR A 646 -4.59 -21.73 52.21
C THR A 646 -4.83 -22.55 50.96
N SER A 647 -4.71 -23.87 51.06
CA SER A 647 -4.95 -24.83 49.98
C SER A 647 -6.45 -24.98 49.65
N PRO A 648 -6.80 -25.58 48.50
CA PRO A 648 -8.19 -25.89 48.15
C PRO A 648 -8.91 -26.75 49.21
N SER A 649 -8.20 -27.68 49.85
CA SER A 649 -8.70 -28.49 50.97
C SER A 649 -8.82 -27.74 52.32
N GLY A 650 -8.38 -26.48 52.39
CA GLY A 650 -8.42 -25.65 53.60
C GLY A 650 -7.20 -25.80 54.52
N LYS A 651 -6.11 -26.45 54.08
CA LYS A 651 -4.86 -26.49 54.83
C LYS A 651 -4.19 -25.12 54.81
N VAL A 652 -3.82 -24.60 55.98
CA VAL A 652 -3.20 -23.28 56.14
C VAL A 652 -1.72 -23.43 56.48
N ASP A 653 -0.84 -22.87 55.65
CA ASP A 653 0.60 -22.76 55.91
C ASP A 653 0.96 -21.26 56.05
N SER A 654 1.63 -20.87 57.14
CA SER A 654 1.98 -19.47 57.43
C SER A 654 3.48 -19.30 57.69
N PHE A 655 4.06 -18.25 57.12
CA PHE A 655 5.49 -18.01 57.05
C PHE A 655 5.77 -16.58 57.52
N LYS A 656 6.65 -16.40 58.51
CA LYS A 656 7.07 -15.07 58.98
C LYS A 656 8.02 -14.42 57.99
N GLY A 657 7.99 -13.09 57.87
CA GLY A 657 8.75 -12.37 56.85
C GLY A 657 10.26 -12.60 56.90
N ASN A 658 10.82 -12.97 58.05
CA ASN A 658 12.24 -13.34 58.20
C ASN A 658 12.51 -14.87 58.11
N ASP A 659 11.54 -15.68 57.68
CA ASP A 659 11.71 -17.12 57.49
C ASP A 659 12.83 -17.39 56.46
N SER A 660 13.72 -18.33 56.79
CA SER A 660 14.87 -18.70 55.97
C SER A 660 14.54 -19.17 54.54
N ARG A 661 13.28 -19.54 54.27
CA ARG A 661 12.81 -19.94 52.94
C ARG A 661 12.56 -18.76 52.02
N PHE A 662 12.44 -17.55 52.56
CA PHE A 662 12.30 -16.35 51.75
C PHE A 662 13.59 -16.03 51.00
N ARG A 663 13.43 -15.62 49.74
CA ARG A 663 14.50 -15.13 48.87
C ARG A 663 14.18 -13.72 48.43
N SER A 664 15.15 -12.83 48.62
CA SER A 664 15.10 -11.47 48.10
C SER A 664 15.67 -11.42 46.69
N SER A 665 15.13 -10.54 45.84
CA SER A 665 15.83 -10.07 44.64
C SER A 665 17.16 -9.40 45.01
N ILE A 666 18.08 -9.40 44.04
CA ILE A 666 19.40 -8.77 44.12
C ILE A 666 19.41 -7.61 43.13
N ASN A 667 19.75 -6.41 43.59
CA ASN A 667 19.86 -5.24 42.72
C ASN A 667 21.15 -5.23 41.88
N SER A 668 21.25 -4.26 40.98
CA SER A 668 22.39 -4.06 40.07
C SER A 668 23.75 -3.93 40.75
N ASN A 669 23.78 -3.59 42.05
CA ASN A 669 25.00 -3.44 42.84
C ASN A 669 25.36 -4.72 43.62
N GLY A 670 24.60 -5.80 43.45
CA GLY A 670 24.84 -7.09 44.11
C GLY A 670 24.26 -7.20 45.53
N TYR A 671 23.48 -6.22 45.99
CA TYR A 671 22.86 -6.25 47.32
C TYR A 671 21.44 -6.82 47.28
N GLN A 672 21.01 -7.46 48.37
CA GLN A 672 19.61 -7.86 48.54
C GLN A 672 18.74 -6.60 48.66
N ASP A 673 17.53 -6.66 48.11
CA ASP A 673 16.56 -5.58 48.22
C ASP A 673 15.70 -5.68 49.50
N CYS A 674 15.53 -6.88 50.02
CA CYS A 674 14.79 -7.21 51.23
C CYS A 674 15.68 -7.97 52.23
N TYR A 675 15.65 -7.55 53.49
CA TYR A 675 16.42 -8.17 54.58
C TYR A 675 15.48 -8.66 55.67
N GLY A 676 15.67 -9.91 56.11
CA GLY A 676 14.97 -10.47 57.26
C GLY A 676 15.48 -9.84 58.56
N GLU A 677 14.58 -9.25 59.34
CA GLU A 677 14.91 -8.59 60.60
C GLU A 677 14.69 -9.53 61.80
N SER A 678 15.44 -9.30 62.89
CA SER A 678 15.37 -10.13 64.11
C SER A 678 13.97 -10.15 64.76
N GLN A 679 13.15 -9.13 64.48
CA GLN A 679 11.82 -8.91 65.01
C GLN A 679 10.72 -9.71 64.29
N GLY A 680 11.06 -10.52 63.28
CA GLY A 680 10.10 -11.44 62.63
C GLY A 680 9.57 -11.00 61.26
N TYR A 681 9.88 -9.78 60.82
CA TYR A 681 9.45 -9.25 59.53
C TYR A 681 10.62 -9.11 58.55
N SER A 682 10.33 -8.98 57.25
CA SER A 682 11.31 -8.56 56.24
C SER A 682 11.17 -7.08 55.94
N LYS A 683 12.29 -6.37 55.84
CA LYS A 683 12.39 -4.96 55.45
C LYS A 683 12.88 -4.86 54.01
N CYS A 684 12.06 -4.30 53.13
CA CYS A 684 12.31 -4.15 51.70
C CYS A 684 12.51 -2.68 51.32
N TYR A 685 13.65 -2.41 50.69
CA TYR A 685 14.00 -1.10 50.12
C TYR A 685 13.51 -0.97 48.66
N ASN A 686 13.44 -2.11 47.97
CA ASN A 686 13.00 -2.25 46.59
C ASN A 686 12.64 -3.73 46.36
N GLY A 687 12.43 -4.12 45.11
CA GLY A 687 12.61 -5.49 44.66
C GLY A 687 11.44 -6.39 45.03
N THR A 688 11.74 -7.67 45.17
CA THR A 688 10.77 -8.74 45.37
C THR A 688 11.21 -9.66 46.49
N LEU A 689 10.29 -9.96 47.41
CA LEU A 689 10.43 -11.02 48.40
C LEU A 689 9.63 -12.23 47.94
N SER A 690 10.28 -13.40 47.83
CA SER A 690 9.69 -14.60 47.22
C SER A 690 9.84 -15.84 48.10
N LEU A 691 8.88 -16.75 48.02
CA LEU A 691 8.81 -17.99 48.77
C LEU A 691 8.47 -19.14 47.82
N ASP A 692 9.35 -20.14 47.76
CA ASP A 692 9.06 -21.37 47.02
C ASP A 692 8.24 -22.33 47.90
N LEU A 693 7.20 -22.92 47.30
CA LEU A 693 6.36 -23.95 47.92
C LEU A 693 6.02 -25.04 46.90
N ASP A 694 5.62 -26.21 47.38
CA ASP A 694 5.16 -27.30 46.52
C ASP A 694 3.66 -27.53 46.73
N THR A 695 2.87 -27.07 45.76
CA THR A 695 1.42 -27.23 45.78
C THR A 695 1.05 -28.68 45.46
N GLN A 696 0.28 -29.34 46.32
CA GLN A 696 -0.06 -30.77 46.15
C GLN A 696 -1.41 -30.99 45.47
N GLU A 697 -2.25 -29.97 45.47
CA GLU A 697 -3.64 -30.02 45.00
C GLU A 697 -3.84 -29.06 43.83
N VAL A 698 -4.66 -29.46 42.86
CA VAL A 698 -5.15 -28.56 41.82
C VAL A 698 -6.39 -27.84 42.37
N GLY A 699 -6.43 -26.51 42.26
CA GLY A 699 -7.61 -25.72 42.59
C GLY A 699 -7.28 -24.33 43.12
N ARG A 700 -8.25 -23.71 43.78
CA ARG A 700 -8.18 -22.34 44.30
C ARG A 700 -7.34 -22.24 45.57
N TYR A 701 -6.22 -21.55 45.50
CA TYR A 701 -5.40 -21.17 46.66
C TYR A 701 -5.72 -19.73 47.08
N GLN A 702 -5.83 -19.50 48.39
CA GLN A 702 -5.95 -18.16 48.98
C GLN A 702 -4.59 -17.74 49.54
N ILE A 703 -4.10 -16.58 49.14
CA ILE A 703 -2.79 -16.04 49.55
C ILE A 703 -3.04 -14.73 50.28
N GLU A 704 -2.54 -14.65 51.51
CA GLU A 704 -2.68 -13.49 52.38
C GLU A 704 -1.30 -13.00 52.81
N ALA A 705 -1.06 -11.69 52.73
CA ALA A 705 0.17 -11.07 53.22
C ALA A 705 -0.15 -9.98 54.24
N SER A 706 0.56 -9.98 55.36
CA SER A 706 0.48 -8.94 56.39
C SER A 706 1.59 -7.92 56.16
N LEU A 707 1.22 -6.71 55.73
CA LEU A 707 2.14 -5.70 55.20
C LEU A 707 2.02 -4.38 55.98
N SER A 708 3.13 -3.69 56.19
CA SER A 708 3.13 -2.27 56.61
C SER A 708 4.15 -1.51 55.79
N GLY A 709 4.16 -0.18 55.87
CA GLY A 709 5.18 0.57 55.17
C GLY A 709 5.42 1.96 55.73
N GLN A 710 6.59 2.50 55.39
CA GLN A 710 6.99 3.86 55.69
C GLN A 710 6.85 4.68 54.41
N LEU A 711 6.16 5.82 54.50
CA LEU A 711 6.01 6.75 53.37
C LEU A 711 7.21 7.70 53.25
N ALA A 712 7.35 8.28 52.06
CA ALA A 712 8.29 9.36 51.77
C ALA A 712 7.56 10.70 51.78
N PRO A 713 7.79 11.62 52.74
CA PRO A 713 7.06 12.88 52.81
C PRO A 713 7.14 13.77 51.55
N SER A 714 8.19 13.64 50.73
CA SER A 714 8.32 14.36 49.46
C SER A 714 7.51 13.77 48.29
N ARG A 715 6.93 12.57 48.45
CA ARG A 715 6.19 11.85 47.40
C ARG A 715 4.82 11.40 47.90
N ASN A 716 3.78 12.10 47.45
CA ASN A 716 2.39 11.75 47.72
C ASN A 716 2.05 10.31 47.28
N GLY A 717 1.17 9.66 48.03
CA GLY A 717 0.65 8.32 47.77
C GLY A 717 1.22 7.24 48.69
N TYR A 718 0.46 6.16 48.85
CA TYR A 718 0.81 4.99 49.65
C TYR A 718 1.80 4.06 48.92
N LEU A 719 2.27 3.02 49.61
CA LEU A 719 3.07 1.97 48.96
C LEU A 719 2.16 1.13 48.07
N GLU A 720 2.71 0.73 46.93
CA GLU A 720 2.07 -0.18 45.99
C GLU A 720 2.88 -1.48 45.96
N VAL A 721 2.17 -2.60 46.06
CA VAL A 721 2.75 -3.93 45.96
C VAL A 721 1.98 -4.79 44.99
N VAL A 722 2.65 -5.77 44.39
CA VAL A 722 2.01 -6.84 43.63
C VAL A 722 2.29 -8.16 44.33
N MET A 723 1.23 -8.89 44.66
CA MET A 723 1.34 -10.27 45.14
C MET A 723 1.09 -11.21 43.96
N SER A 724 1.95 -12.21 43.75
CA SER A 724 1.80 -13.21 42.67
C SER A 724 2.04 -14.64 43.14
N ILE A 725 1.49 -15.59 42.38
CA ILE A 725 1.82 -17.01 42.44
C ILE A 725 2.17 -17.51 41.04
N GLU A 726 3.36 -18.10 40.91
CA GLU A 726 3.96 -18.50 39.65
C GLU A 726 4.44 -19.96 39.70
N SER A 727 4.41 -20.67 38.57
CA SER A 727 5.09 -21.96 38.39
C SER A 727 6.59 -21.78 38.49
N ASN A 728 7.25 -22.64 39.27
CA ASN A 728 8.70 -22.76 39.27
C ASN A 728 9.13 -23.89 38.32
N GLU A 729 9.01 -23.63 37.01
CA GLU A 729 9.35 -24.57 35.95
C GLU A 729 10.00 -23.85 34.75
N ASN A 730 10.50 -24.61 33.77
CA ASN A 730 11.15 -24.02 32.61
C ASN A 730 10.12 -23.33 31.70
N LEU A 731 10.37 -22.04 31.42
CA LEU A 731 9.54 -21.14 30.61
C LEU A 731 9.25 -21.66 29.19
N LEU A 732 10.17 -22.44 28.60
CA LEU A 732 10.04 -22.96 27.24
C LEU A 732 9.17 -24.23 27.17
N THR A 733 9.16 -25.02 28.25
CA THR A 733 8.48 -26.33 28.30
C THR A 733 7.21 -26.32 29.13
N THR A 734 6.88 -25.20 29.79
CA THR A 734 5.66 -25.08 30.60
C THR A 734 4.40 -25.31 29.76
N THR A 735 3.41 -25.94 30.39
CA THR A 735 2.10 -26.24 29.81
C THR A 735 0.96 -25.64 30.63
N THR A 736 1.21 -24.53 31.31
CA THR A 736 0.14 -23.80 32.02
C THR A 736 -0.95 -23.35 31.02
N PRO A 737 -2.16 -23.03 31.52
CA PRO A 737 -3.19 -22.43 30.69
C PRO A 737 -2.72 -21.14 29.98
N ASN A 738 -1.94 -20.29 30.67
CA ASN A 738 -1.39 -19.07 30.07
C ASN A 738 -0.35 -19.36 28.98
N ALA A 739 0.54 -20.33 29.18
CA ALA A 739 1.50 -20.73 28.14
C ALA A 739 0.77 -21.26 26.89
N THR A 740 -0.31 -22.00 27.09
CA THR A 740 -1.18 -22.48 25.99
C THR A 740 -1.88 -21.32 25.29
N ALA A 741 -2.42 -20.35 26.04
CA ALA A 741 -3.06 -19.15 25.49
C ALA A 741 -2.08 -18.29 24.67
N ILE A 742 -0.83 -18.13 25.13
CA ILE A 742 0.22 -17.42 24.38
C ILE A 742 0.55 -18.15 23.08
N ARG A 743 0.64 -19.49 23.09
CA ARG A 743 0.86 -20.27 21.85
C ARG A 743 -0.31 -20.16 20.88
N ASN A 744 -1.56 -20.21 21.38
CA ASN A 744 -2.75 -19.95 20.56
C ASN A 744 -2.73 -18.53 19.97
N GLN A 745 -2.31 -17.55 20.77
CA GLN A 745 -2.18 -16.17 20.34
C GLN A 745 -1.14 -16.01 19.22
N ILE A 746 0.00 -16.70 19.31
CA ILE A 746 0.99 -16.74 18.23
C ILE A 746 0.40 -17.38 16.97
N GLY A 747 -0.33 -18.50 17.10
CA GLY A 747 -1.05 -19.10 15.98
C GLY A 747 -2.02 -18.11 15.31
N LYS A 748 -2.75 -17.32 16.10
CA LYS A 748 -3.63 -16.27 15.60
C LYS A 748 -2.88 -15.18 14.84
N LEU A 749 -1.70 -14.77 15.33
CA LEU A 749 -0.86 -13.80 14.62
C LEU A 749 -0.40 -14.34 13.26
N PHE A 750 -0.05 -15.63 13.16
CA PHE A 750 0.24 -16.26 11.86
C PHE A 750 -0.97 -16.25 10.91
N GLU A 751 -2.15 -16.59 11.40
CA GLU A 751 -3.40 -16.59 10.60
C GLU A 751 -3.69 -15.18 10.06
N VAL A 752 -3.58 -14.17 10.92
CA VAL A 752 -3.93 -12.78 10.58
C VAL A 752 -2.86 -12.13 9.71
N LEU A 753 -1.57 -12.23 10.07
CA LEU A 753 -0.48 -11.51 9.40
C LEU A 753 0.05 -12.25 8.16
N HIS A 754 0.14 -13.59 8.23
CA HIS A 754 0.71 -14.42 7.17
C HIS A 754 -0.35 -15.19 6.36
N GLY A 755 -1.57 -15.34 6.87
CA GLY A 755 -2.60 -16.16 6.22
C GLY A 755 -2.32 -17.66 6.36
N ALA A 756 -1.52 -18.06 7.35
CA ALA A 756 -1.15 -19.45 7.61
C ALA A 756 -1.81 -19.94 8.90
N ASP A 757 -2.47 -21.10 8.85
CA ASP A 757 -3.06 -21.72 10.03
C ASP A 757 -2.06 -22.69 10.69
N PHE A 758 -1.55 -22.28 11.85
CA PHE A 758 -0.63 -23.08 12.65
C PHE A 758 -1.21 -23.32 14.05
N GLY A 759 -1.42 -24.59 14.38
CA GLY A 759 -1.81 -24.99 15.73
C GLY A 759 -0.73 -24.68 16.77
N ALA A 760 -1.14 -24.55 18.04
CA ALA A 760 -0.29 -24.16 19.17
C ALA A 760 0.96 -25.04 19.39
N ASN A 761 0.93 -26.29 18.93
CA ASN A 761 2.02 -27.26 19.06
C ASN A 761 2.88 -27.39 17.80
N SER A 762 2.67 -26.52 16.79
CA SER A 762 3.50 -26.52 15.58
C SER A 762 4.91 -26.02 15.89
N GLU A 763 5.87 -26.45 15.07
CA GLU A 763 7.26 -26.01 15.19
C GLU A 763 7.39 -24.50 15.00
N ALA A 764 6.64 -23.91 14.04
CA ALA A 764 6.61 -22.48 13.81
C ALA A 764 6.15 -21.68 15.04
N VAL A 765 5.08 -22.12 15.70
CA VAL A 765 4.61 -21.49 16.95
C VAL A 765 5.61 -21.68 18.07
N ALA A 766 6.27 -22.84 18.17
CA ALA A 766 7.29 -23.08 19.19
C ALA A 766 8.50 -22.14 19.04
N GLN A 767 9.00 -21.93 17.83
CA GLN A 767 10.12 -21.02 17.56
C GLN A 767 9.78 -19.56 17.93
N VAL A 768 8.58 -19.09 17.61
CA VAL A 768 8.14 -17.73 17.98
C VAL A 768 7.89 -17.62 19.49
N TYR A 769 7.41 -18.69 20.14
CA TYR A 769 7.26 -18.72 21.59
C TYR A 769 8.62 -18.62 22.32
N GLU A 770 9.69 -19.17 21.74
CA GLU A 770 11.06 -18.96 22.26
C GLU A 770 11.48 -17.48 22.21
N ILE A 771 11.13 -16.75 21.15
CA ILE A 771 11.37 -15.30 21.04
C ILE A 771 10.61 -14.55 22.13
N PHE A 772 9.32 -14.86 22.31
CA PHE A 772 8.50 -14.29 23.37
C PHE A 772 9.11 -14.53 24.75
N ALA A 773 9.47 -15.77 25.05
CA ALA A 773 10.06 -16.18 26.31
C ALA A 773 11.41 -15.50 26.59
N ALA A 774 12.27 -15.42 25.57
CA ALA A 774 13.56 -14.73 25.66
C ALA A 774 13.38 -13.23 25.93
N ALA A 775 12.49 -12.57 25.20
CA ALA A 775 12.20 -11.15 25.38
C ALA A 775 11.58 -10.86 26.76
N LEU A 776 10.63 -11.68 27.21
CA LEU A 776 10.01 -11.56 28.53
C LEU A 776 11.05 -11.67 29.65
N SER A 777 12.00 -12.62 29.55
CA SER A 777 13.07 -12.79 30.55
C SER A 777 14.00 -11.57 30.66
N LYS A 778 14.02 -10.72 29.65
CA LYS A 778 14.84 -9.50 29.57
C LYS A 778 14.06 -8.21 29.84
N ALA A 779 12.75 -8.27 29.97
CA ALA A 779 11.92 -7.08 30.10
C ALA A 779 12.29 -6.21 31.31
N SER A 780 12.56 -6.82 32.48
CA SER A 780 12.96 -6.09 33.69
C SER A 780 14.35 -5.43 33.60
N GLU A 781 15.22 -5.93 32.71
CA GLU A 781 16.50 -5.29 32.39
C GLU A 781 16.30 -4.16 31.36
N ALA A 782 15.33 -4.32 30.45
CA ALA A 782 15.06 -3.37 29.38
C ALA A 782 14.31 -2.11 29.84
N HIS A 783 13.40 -2.24 30.82
CA HIS A 783 12.66 -1.11 31.40
C HIS A 783 12.15 -1.38 32.82
N ASN A 784 11.84 -0.30 33.54
CA ASN A 784 11.37 -0.32 34.94
C ASN A 784 9.83 -0.32 35.05
N GLY A 785 9.13 -0.99 34.12
CA GLY A 785 7.67 -0.97 34.02
C GLY A 785 7.11 0.10 33.07
N MET A 786 7.96 0.95 32.48
CA MET A 786 7.58 1.92 31.44
C MET A 786 8.40 1.69 30.17
N PHE A 787 7.76 1.27 29.09
CA PHE A 787 8.43 0.90 27.84
C PHE A 787 8.72 2.12 26.94
N TYR A 788 9.65 2.97 27.35
CA TYR A 788 10.00 4.22 26.65
C TYR A 788 10.59 4.03 25.25
N GLN A 789 11.18 2.87 24.96
CA GLN A 789 11.67 2.54 23.63
C GLN A 789 10.52 2.32 22.62
N CYS A 790 9.27 2.23 23.10
CA CYS A 790 8.09 2.26 22.25
C CYS A 790 7.83 3.68 21.73
N VAL A 791 8.24 3.92 20.48
CA VAL A 791 8.15 5.24 19.84
C VAL A 791 6.76 5.47 19.23
N LEU A 792 5.80 5.89 20.07
CA LEU A 792 4.39 6.05 19.69
C LEU A 792 4.13 6.99 18.52
N TYR A 793 4.92 8.06 18.35
CA TYR A 793 4.72 9.02 17.24
C TYR A 793 5.04 8.42 15.85
N ARG A 794 5.60 7.21 15.78
CA ARG A 794 5.72 6.46 14.52
C ARG A 794 4.38 5.97 13.99
N ASP A 795 3.35 5.95 14.81
CA ASP A 795 1.97 5.81 14.38
C ASP A 795 1.25 7.16 14.51
N GLY A 796 1.01 7.84 13.40
CA GLY A 796 0.41 9.17 13.45
C GLY A 796 -1.09 9.18 13.72
N LEU A 797 -1.74 8.03 13.90
CA LEU A 797 -3.15 7.91 14.28
C LEU A 797 -3.36 7.21 15.63
N ILE A 798 -2.29 6.94 16.39
CA ILE A 798 -2.40 6.21 17.66
C ILE A 798 -3.34 6.90 18.65
N TYR A 799 -3.31 8.23 18.73
CA TYR A 799 -4.15 9.00 19.64
C TYR A 799 -5.58 9.10 19.11
N ASP A 800 -5.73 9.40 17.83
CA ASP A 800 -7.02 9.55 17.15
C ASP A 800 -7.88 8.28 17.22
N ASP A 801 -7.25 7.10 17.25
CA ASP A 801 -7.95 5.81 17.29
C ASP A 801 -8.28 5.29 18.70
N ASN A 802 -7.63 5.83 19.73
CA ASN A 802 -7.70 5.28 21.09
C ASN A 802 -8.13 6.30 22.15
N LEU A 803 -8.20 7.59 21.81
CA LEU A 803 -8.66 8.65 22.71
C LEU A 803 -9.96 9.28 22.18
N SER A 804 -10.81 9.72 23.09
CA SER A 804 -11.98 10.54 22.76
C SER A 804 -11.58 11.94 22.32
N GLN A 805 -12.47 12.64 21.59
CA GLN A 805 -12.23 14.03 21.21
C GLN A 805 -11.98 14.92 22.42
N SER A 806 -12.71 14.72 23.53
CA SER A 806 -12.50 15.49 24.76
C SER A 806 -11.12 15.28 25.39
N GLU A 807 -10.53 14.09 25.24
CA GLU A 807 -9.17 13.82 25.70
C GLU A 807 -8.13 14.46 24.78
N LEU A 808 -8.34 14.37 23.45
CA LEU A 808 -7.49 15.05 22.47
C LEU A 808 -7.45 16.56 22.71
N ASP A 809 -8.61 17.18 22.96
CA ASP A 809 -8.74 18.63 23.20
C ASP A 809 -7.98 19.11 24.45
N THR A 810 -7.59 18.21 25.36
CA THR A 810 -6.78 18.59 26.54
C THR A 810 -5.33 18.94 26.19
N PHE A 811 -4.81 18.40 25.08
CA PHE A 811 -3.41 18.60 24.69
C PHE A 811 -3.24 19.06 23.24
N ARG A 812 -4.21 18.85 22.34
CA ARG A 812 -4.10 19.14 20.92
C ARG A 812 -4.95 20.37 20.55
N TYR A 813 -4.36 21.30 19.81
CA TYR A 813 -5.06 22.50 19.33
C TYR A 813 -4.51 22.97 17.98
N VAL A 814 -5.18 23.91 17.32
CA VAL A 814 -4.79 24.47 16.01
C VAL A 814 -4.69 25.99 16.14
N ASN A 815 -3.58 26.58 15.73
CA ASN A 815 -3.45 28.03 15.68
C ASN A 815 -4.18 28.58 14.44
N PRO A 816 -4.73 29.81 14.49
CA PRO A 816 -5.35 30.42 13.32
C PRO A 816 -4.39 30.48 12.11
N GLY A 817 -4.81 29.89 10.99
CA GLY A 817 -4.04 29.88 9.74
C GLY A 817 -3.03 28.73 9.59
N GLU A 818 -2.91 27.84 10.57
CA GLU A 818 -2.06 26.64 10.47
C GLU A 818 -2.87 25.41 10.03
N ASP A 819 -2.25 24.51 9.27
CA ASP A 819 -2.80 23.19 8.91
C ASP A 819 -1.96 22.06 9.51
N TRP A 820 -1.50 22.25 10.73
CA TRP A 820 -0.90 21.22 11.56
C TRP A 820 -1.36 21.37 13.00
N PHE A 821 -1.40 20.26 13.72
CA PHE A 821 -1.76 20.26 15.13
C PHE A 821 -0.58 20.74 15.99
N GLN A 822 -0.88 21.58 16.97
CA GLN A 822 0.00 21.93 18.08
C GLN A 822 -0.33 21.05 19.28
N GLU A 823 0.69 20.66 20.05
CA GLU A 823 0.53 19.74 21.17
C GLU A 823 1.18 20.27 22.45
N ASN A 824 0.44 20.23 23.56
CA ASN A 824 0.97 20.40 24.91
C ASN A 824 1.57 19.08 25.40
N TRP A 825 2.90 19.01 25.40
CA TRP A 825 3.66 17.81 25.76
C TRP A 825 3.38 17.29 27.17
N ASP A 826 3.18 18.18 28.16
CA ASP A 826 2.95 17.79 29.54
C ASP A 826 1.57 17.14 29.71
N ALA A 827 0.54 17.70 29.07
CA ALA A 827 -0.81 17.13 29.07
C ALA A 827 -0.87 15.81 28.29
N LYS A 828 -0.19 15.74 27.13
CA LYS A 828 -0.09 14.55 26.30
C LYS A 828 0.59 13.38 27.00
N LYS A 829 1.61 13.68 27.82
CA LYS A 829 2.41 12.67 28.53
C LYS A 829 1.58 11.72 29.37
N VAL A 830 0.47 12.18 29.97
CA VAL A 830 -0.43 11.34 30.77
C VAL A 830 -0.97 10.16 29.95
N PHE A 831 -1.35 10.40 28.69
CA PHE A 831 -1.83 9.35 27.79
C PHE A 831 -0.70 8.49 27.24
N GLU A 832 0.45 9.09 26.90
CA GLU A 832 1.62 8.33 26.45
C GLU A 832 2.11 7.34 27.52
N ASP A 833 2.12 7.78 28.77
CA ASP A 833 2.54 6.94 29.90
C ASP A 833 1.55 5.78 30.10
N ALA A 834 0.24 6.00 29.92
CA ALA A 834 -0.76 4.93 29.96
C ALA A 834 -0.52 3.87 28.85
N PHE A 835 -0.23 4.30 27.62
CA PHE A 835 0.08 3.36 26.53
C PHE A 835 1.39 2.59 26.77
N ARG A 836 2.42 3.26 27.30
CA ARG A 836 3.76 2.69 27.54
C ARG A 836 3.87 1.89 28.83
N ALA A 837 2.89 1.97 29.73
CA ALA A 837 2.90 1.18 30.96
C ALA A 837 2.99 -0.31 30.60
N ASP A 838 4.03 -0.97 31.08
CA ASP A 838 4.29 -2.39 30.88
C ASP A 838 4.82 -3.01 32.19
N PRO A 839 3.99 -3.06 33.24
CA PRO A 839 4.42 -3.55 34.55
C PRO A 839 4.82 -5.04 34.55
N TYR A 840 4.35 -5.79 33.55
CA TYR A 840 4.57 -7.23 33.38
C TYR A 840 5.69 -7.57 32.38
N GLY A 841 6.14 -6.61 31.57
CA GLY A 841 7.11 -6.86 30.49
C GLY A 841 6.51 -7.54 29.25
N SER A 842 5.18 -7.67 29.19
CA SER A 842 4.49 -8.41 28.14
C SER A 842 4.39 -7.60 26.85
N LYS A 843 4.25 -6.26 26.92
CA LYS A 843 4.28 -5.41 25.72
C LYS A 843 5.65 -5.46 25.05
N TYR A 844 6.72 -5.46 25.84
CA TYR A 844 8.09 -5.67 25.35
C TYR A 844 8.23 -7.03 24.65
N ALA A 845 7.75 -8.10 25.29
CA ALA A 845 7.83 -9.46 24.73
C ALA A 845 7.00 -9.62 23.43
N TRP A 846 5.77 -9.11 23.40
CA TRP A 846 4.93 -9.14 22.20
C TRP A 846 5.46 -8.25 21.08
N THR A 847 6.15 -7.15 21.40
CA THR A 847 6.82 -6.33 20.39
C THR A 847 7.92 -7.13 19.68
N ALA A 848 8.68 -7.94 20.42
CA ALA A 848 9.69 -8.82 19.82
C ALA A 848 9.08 -9.93 18.95
N VAL A 849 7.87 -10.39 19.26
CA VAL A 849 7.12 -11.36 18.43
C VAL A 849 6.60 -10.73 17.13
N MET A 850 6.23 -9.45 17.17
CA MET A 850 5.67 -8.73 16.01
C MET A 850 6.74 -8.27 15.01
N MET A 851 8.01 -8.18 15.43
CA MET A 851 9.15 -7.88 14.58
C MET A 851 9.58 -9.11 13.77
#